data_AF-A0AAD6P3M7-F1
#
_entry.id   AF-A0AAD6P3M7-F1
#
_cell.length_a   1.000
_cell.length_b   1.000
_cell.length_c   1.000
_cell.angle_alpha   90.00
_cell.angle_beta   90.00
_cell.angle_gamma   90.00
#
_symmetry.space_group_name_H-M   'P 1'
#
loop_
_entity.id
_entity.type
_entity.pdbx_description
1 polymer ?
#
loop_
_entity_poly.entity_id
_entity_poly.type
_entity_poly.pdbx_seq_one_letter_code
_entity_poly.pdbx_strand_id
1 'polypeptide(L)'
;MEFAGSHGDPENVEQMKETKRDIEHKVGEILKLIQNNGPAKKGKIPEDSKKRSALIELVEDFHEQYQSLYAQCDYLRAELGKKGPGRKEKESSPSSSFSDSEYYSPDIGGSPMIDILLETSDGTAGELDSANLEVSGLKHRLASATSENEALHAKYSAALQEADNVNKQNRELSALMKVHELHESQASAQIKELEGQLTALKTEMDSLYTLKKDFEAKIENKAAEAQHFQEKNSQLLSRVSELELMSKEKGEGISTIQKQLKDGEKSFTSRIEDLMAQVNNLQLETVSLRSQNAKLEASKRKEASAQAKGLKNRINNLQKELDSLRCEKSQLEAQLNMKTKDVAENLLRTETLEGEIARKAITEQELLKEKENFHAHRKDLELEADSIRNQKNRLEELIRSKNQETDQLRQEGERMHARIFELEGILLDRGNSFSPCQKEFESRENEATTQIMALKSQVFSLQQDLDSLLSEKSLLETQNERLRRDVMQIQFQMENEVQNLTSEIEEQQKILKDKEDTIRRLTEETKVVRHRSLDSPKYRSVDSPKYRSLDSPRTNPQSLERKIEELAGSFHMKMENHIRILYQRILVAEQIHAETKDSYKKMKDRLDQENIELIEKTTAFEAEFRKIREMLLETGEVFSGAETALKKFYEDNENLSDPIGRISNELQFAKRWITETKDEIKRLKHNVDSLTLQLNGKEEKEFLLREKVWKLEATLSKEGGEKLNSVSQLERKVVYLEQQVKQQEDILLGVSEEKREAIRQLCMMVDYHRGRYDHLREAISKKTVHIRRMA
;
A
#
# COMPACT_ATOMS: atom_id res chain seq x y z
N MET A 1 48.65 -3.94 30.89
CA MET A 1 47.68 -3.86 31.99
C MET A 1 47.84 -5.14 32.79
N GLU A 2 48.33 -5.04 34.02
CA GLU A 2 48.59 -6.20 34.87
C GLU A 2 47.32 -6.59 35.63
N PHE A 3 47.11 -7.89 35.79
CA PHE A 3 46.37 -8.45 36.93
C PHE A 3 46.90 -9.87 37.19
N ALA A 4 47.24 -10.16 38.44
CA ALA A 4 47.83 -11.44 38.87
C ALA A 4 47.27 -11.83 40.26
N GLY A 5 47.28 -13.13 40.58
CA GLY A 5 46.57 -13.71 41.73
C GLY A 5 45.63 -14.84 41.27
N SER A 6 46.12 -15.94 40.73
CA SER A 6 47.01 -16.95 41.35
C SER A 6 46.31 -17.76 42.47
N HIS A 7 45.97 -19.00 42.13
CA HIS A 7 45.97 -20.13 43.05
C HIS A 7 46.24 -21.41 42.24
N GLY A 8 47.52 -21.71 42.03
CA GLY A 8 48.02 -22.96 41.45
C GLY A 8 49.31 -23.33 42.17
N ASP A 9 49.51 -24.62 42.44
CA ASP A 9 50.62 -25.10 43.27
C ASP A 9 51.99 -24.76 42.64
N PRO A 10 52.93 -24.11 43.36
CA PRO A 10 54.20 -23.69 42.77
C PRO A 10 55.03 -24.87 42.26
N GLU A 11 54.93 -26.04 42.90
CA GLU A 11 55.62 -27.26 42.48
C GLU A 11 55.15 -27.77 41.11
N ASN A 12 53.85 -27.63 40.82
CA ASN A 12 53.24 -27.98 39.53
C ASN A 12 53.62 -26.96 38.43
N VAL A 13 53.70 -25.67 38.78
CA VAL A 13 54.19 -24.62 37.88
C VAL A 13 55.66 -24.83 37.51
N GLU A 14 56.50 -25.33 38.42
CA GLU A 14 57.90 -25.62 38.12
C GLU A 14 58.06 -26.85 37.21
N GLN A 15 57.33 -27.93 37.47
CA GLN A 15 57.28 -29.12 36.58
C GLN A 15 56.79 -28.75 35.16
N MET A 16 55.81 -27.86 35.03
CA MET A 16 55.29 -27.43 33.73
C MET A 16 56.27 -26.51 32.97
N LYS A 17 57.22 -25.84 33.64
CA LYS A 17 58.36 -25.17 32.98
C LYS A 17 59.49 -26.13 32.58
N GLU A 18 59.63 -27.26 33.25
CA GLU A 18 60.64 -28.27 32.96
C GLU A 18 60.25 -29.12 31.75
N THR A 19 59.03 -29.68 31.77
CA THR A 19 58.45 -30.37 30.62
C THR A 19 58.42 -29.48 29.36
N LYS A 20 58.04 -28.19 29.50
CA LYS A 20 58.12 -27.24 28.39
C LYS A 20 59.54 -27.12 27.79
N ARG A 21 60.59 -27.06 28.61
CA ARG A 21 61.98 -26.97 28.13
C ARG A 21 62.44 -28.26 27.42
N ASP A 22 62.04 -29.43 27.93
CA ASP A 22 62.34 -30.72 27.29
C ASP A 22 61.63 -30.86 25.94
N ILE A 23 60.36 -30.46 25.88
CA ILE A 23 59.55 -30.37 24.65
C ILE A 23 60.20 -29.42 23.62
N GLU A 24 60.62 -28.21 24.04
CA GLU A 24 61.31 -27.26 23.16
C GLU A 24 62.67 -27.80 22.67
N HIS A 25 63.41 -28.56 23.49
CA HIS A 25 64.65 -29.22 23.10
C HIS A 25 64.42 -30.33 22.05
N LYS A 26 63.44 -31.22 22.29
CA LYS A 26 63.09 -32.32 21.36
C LYS A 26 62.61 -31.81 20.00
N VAL A 27 61.78 -30.76 19.98
CA VAL A 27 61.38 -30.09 18.71
C VAL A 27 62.60 -29.54 17.97
N GLY A 28 63.60 -29.02 18.69
CA GLY A 28 64.88 -28.61 18.12
C GLY A 28 65.68 -29.75 17.48
N GLU A 29 65.58 -30.98 17.98
CA GLU A 29 66.19 -32.18 17.37
C GLU A 29 65.41 -32.68 16.16
N ILE A 30 64.07 -32.74 16.25
CA ILE A 30 63.16 -33.07 15.14
C ILE A 30 63.45 -32.14 13.94
N LEU A 31 63.56 -30.83 14.17
CA LEU A 31 63.87 -29.85 13.12
C LEU A 31 65.25 -30.05 12.49
N LYS A 32 66.29 -30.40 13.27
CA LYS A 32 67.63 -30.74 12.73
C LYS A 32 67.61 -32.02 11.89
N LEU A 33 66.88 -33.05 12.34
CA LEU A 33 66.72 -34.30 11.60
C LEU A 33 65.97 -34.09 10.28
N ILE A 34 65.00 -33.16 10.24
CA ILE A 34 64.29 -32.77 9.02
C ILE A 34 65.20 -31.93 8.10
N GLN A 35 65.87 -30.89 8.59
CA GLN A 35 66.69 -29.98 7.78
C GLN A 35 67.89 -30.65 7.10
N ASN A 36 68.47 -31.71 7.69
CA ASN A 36 69.61 -32.41 7.10
C ASN A 36 69.25 -33.30 5.89
N ASN A 37 67.97 -33.48 5.56
CA ASN A 37 67.53 -34.29 4.41
C ASN A 37 67.51 -33.51 3.08
N GLY A 38 68.70 -33.12 2.60
CA GLY A 38 68.88 -32.65 1.22
C GLY A 38 68.64 -33.76 0.18
N PRO A 39 68.36 -33.41 -1.09
CA PRO A 39 67.98 -34.40 -2.13
C PRO A 39 69.15 -35.32 -2.53
N ALA A 40 69.14 -36.55 -2.02
CA ALA A 40 70.15 -37.56 -2.33
C ALA A 40 70.09 -38.03 -3.80
N LYS A 41 71.24 -38.07 -4.47
CA LYS A 41 71.39 -38.75 -5.77
C LYS A 41 71.34 -40.27 -5.55
N LYS A 42 70.66 -41.00 -6.45
CA LYS A 42 70.47 -42.47 -6.39
C LYS A 42 71.79 -43.19 -6.11
N GLY A 43 71.80 -44.17 -5.19
CA GLY A 43 72.80 -45.24 -5.27
C GLY A 43 73.35 -45.92 -4.00
N LYS A 44 72.81 -45.74 -2.79
CA LYS A 44 73.05 -46.63 -1.62
C LYS A 44 72.09 -46.33 -0.47
N ILE A 45 71.55 -47.38 0.15
CA ILE A 45 70.74 -47.35 1.38
C ILE A 45 71.34 -48.43 2.30
N PRO A 46 71.80 -48.08 3.51
CA PRO A 46 71.05 -48.54 4.70
C PRO A 46 71.00 -47.56 5.90
N GLU A 47 71.40 -46.29 5.76
CA GLU A 47 71.34 -45.33 6.91
C GLU A 47 69.98 -44.65 7.11
N ASP A 48 69.26 -44.35 6.04
CA ASP A 48 68.08 -43.46 6.11
C ASP A 48 66.89 -44.08 6.86
N SER A 49 66.82 -45.42 6.94
CA SER A 49 65.76 -46.12 7.68
C SER A 49 65.90 -45.93 9.19
N LYS A 50 67.12 -45.98 9.74
CA LYS A 50 67.37 -45.68 11.17
C LYS A 50 67.10 -44.21 11.51
N LYS A 51 67.49 -43.30 10.61
CA LYS A 51 67.21 -41.86 10.77
C LYS A 51 65.71 -41.57 10.72
N ARG A 52 64.94 -42.31 9.91
CA ARG A 52 63.46 -42.24 9.92
C ARG A 52 62.82 -42.90 11.14
N SER A 53 63.29 -44.06 11.61
CA SER A 53 62.69 -44.68 12.81
C SER A 53 62.90 -43.81 14.04
N ALA A 54 64.11 -43.30 14.26
CA ALA A 54 64.40 -42.39 15.37
C ALA A 54 63.58 -41.08 15.29
N LEU A 55 63.29 -40.57 14.08
CA LEU A 55 62.42 -39.41 13.89
C LEU A 55 60.94 -39.72 14.17
N ILE A 56 60.48 -40.95 13.90
CA ILE A 56 59.12 -41.40 14.21
C ILE A 56 58.97 -41.58 15.73
N GLU A 57 59.88 -42.32 16.37
CA GLU A 57 59.90 -42.53 17.82
C GLU A 57 59.88 -41.19 18.59
N LEU A 58 60.65 -40.19 18.14
CA LEU A 58 60.71 -38.86 18.77
C LEU A 58 59.46 -38.00 18.51
N VAL A 59 58.69 -38.27 17.46
CA VAL A 59 57.38 -37.64 17.19
C VAL A 59 56.26 -38.33 17.94
N GLU A 60 56.35 -39.65 18.15
CA GLU A 60 55.40 -40.43 18.95
C GLU A 60 55.52 -40.11 20.45
N ASP A 61 56.74 -40.05 21.01
CA ASP A 61 57.00 -39.55 22.37
C ASP A 61 56.49 -38.11 22.56
N PHE A 62 56.74 -37.21 21.60
CA PHE A 62 56.18 -35.85 21.63
C PHE A 62 54.64 -35.87 21.65
N HIS A 63 53.99 -36.79 20.92
CA HIS A 63 52.54 -36.90 20.92
C HIS A 63 52.00 -37.42 22.25
N GLU A 64 52.59 -38.45 22.85
CA GLU A 64 52.19 -38.93 24.18
C GLU A 64 52.38 -37.87 25.26
N GLN A 65 53.50 -37.13 25.24
CA GLN A 65 53.73 -36.03 26.18
C GLN A 65 52.72 -34.88 26.00
N TYR A 66 52.34 -34.56 24.75
CA TYR A 66 51.29 -33.57 24.47
C TYR A 66 49.91 -34.03 24.98
N GLN A 67 49.54 -35.29 24.76
CA GLN A 67 48.28 -35.86 25.25
C GLN A 67 48.23 -35.89 26.79
N SER A 68 49.34 -36.24 27.45
CA SER A 68 49.45 -36.20 28.92
C SER A 68 49.28 -34.78 29.48
N LEU A 69 49.87 -33.77 28.82
CA LEU A 69 49.70 -32.37 29.21
C LEU A 69 48.26 -31.88 29.00
N TYR A 70 47.61 -32.30 27.91
CA TYR A 70 46.20 -31.99 27.64
C TYR A 70 45.28 -32.60 28.73
N ALA A 71 45.52 -33.86 29.09
CA ALA A 71 44.79 -34.54 30.17
C ALA A 71 44.97 -33.85 31.54
N GLN A 72 46.16 -33.32 31.84
CA GLN A 72 46.38 -32.51 33.05
C GLN A 72 45.61 -31.19 33.03
N CYS A 73 45.52 -30.52 31.87
CA CYS A 73 44.70 -29.32 31.70
C CYS A 73 43.20 -29.60 31.88
N ASP A 74 42.70 -30.73 31.38
CA ASP A 74 41.31 -31.14 31.61
C ASP A 74 41.05 -31.60 33.06
N TYR A 75 42.02 -32.21 33.73
CA TYR A 75 41.94 -32.47 35.18
C TYR A 75 41.79 -31.16 35.97
N LEU A 76 42.65 -30.16 35.71
CA LEU A 76 42.59 -28.85 36.37
C LEU A 76 41.27 -28.11 36.08
N ARG A 77 40.75 -28.23 34.85
CA ARG A 77 39.44 -27.71 34.44
C ARG A 77 38.29 -28.39 35.20
N ALA A 78 38.36 -29.70 35.39
CA ALA A 78 37.38 -30.46 36.18
C ALA A 78 37.46 -30.16 37.69
N GLU A 79 38.65 -29.86 38.21
CA GLU A 79 38.86 -29.50 39.62
C GLU A 79 38.29 -28.11 39.95
N LEU A 80 38.51 -27.13 39.06
CA LEU A 80 37.89 -25.80 39.12
C LEU A 80 36.35 -25.87 39.10
N GLY A 81 35.78 -26.83 38.38
CA GLY A 81 34.32 -27.06 38.31
C GLY A 81 33.66 -27.53 39.61
N LYS A 82 34.42 -27.94 40.64
CA LYS A 82 33.88 -28.53 41.88
C LYS A 82 33.62 -27.52 43.01
N LYS A 83 33.96 -26.24 42.86
CA LYS A 83 33.70 -25.18 43.86
C LYS A 83 32.54 -24.25 43.48
N GLY A 84 31.34 -24.80 43.40
CA GLY A 84 30.09 -24.05 43.28
C GLY A 84 28.89 -24.88 43.80
N PRO A 85 28.00 -24.33 44.65
CA PRO A 85 26.92 -25.10 45.27
C PRO A 85 25.75 -25.30 44.30
N GLY A 86 25.81 -26.37 43.50
CA GLY A 86 24.74 -26.72 42.57
C GLY A 86 23.46 -27.19 43.29
N ARG A 87 22.38 -26.42 43.19
CA ARG A 87 21.02 -26.99 43.30
C ARG A 87 20.85 -28.01 42.17
N LYS A 88 20.48 -29.24 42.51
CA LYS A 88 20.05 -30.25 41.54
C LYS A 88 18.53 -30.21 41.43
N GLU A 89 18.02 -29.93 40.25
CA GLU A 89 16.67 -30.34 39.89
C GLU A 89 16.75 -31.75 39.28
N LYS A 90 15.91 -32.64 39.80
CA LYS A 90 15.53 -33.88 39.13
C LYS A 90 14.16 -34.30 39.62
N GLU A 91 13.27 -34.57 38.69
CA GLU A 91 11.87 -34.88 38.95
C GLU A 91 11.71 -36.25 39.64
N SER A 92 10.88 -36.32 40.68
CA SER A 92 10.11 -37.50 41.10
C SER A 92 9.13 -37.12 42.21
N SER A 93 7.84 -37.30 41.95
CA SER A 93 6.77 -37.35 42.99
C SER A 93 6.71 -38.78 43.59
N PRO A 94 5.90 -39.08 44.64
CA PRO A 94 4.92 -38.24 45.34
C PRO A 94 4.86 -38.35 46.89
N SER A 95 3.92 -37.59 47.48
CA SER A 95 3.11 -37.90 48.69
C SER A 95 3.55 -37.50 50.12
N SER A 96 2.51 -37.27 50.93
CA SER A 96 2.38 -37.22 52.41
C SER A 96 3.06 -36.13 53.28
N SER A 97 2.29 -35.05 53.52
CA SER A 97 1.58 -34.76 54.80
C SER A 97 2.21 -33.93 55.95
N PHE A 98 1.29 -33.21 56.62
CA PHE A 98 1.27 -32.62 57.98
C PHE A 98 1.81 -31.20 58.27
N SER A 99 0.89 -30.36 58.78
CA SER A 99 1.02 -29.37 59.88
C SER A 99 1.95 -28.16 59.73
N ASP A 100 1.61 -26.95 60.24
CA ASP A 100 0.37 -26.49 60.88
C ASP A 100 0.24 -24.94 60.87
N SER A 101 -0.81 -24.41 61.52
CA SER A 101 -0.99 -23.03 62.02
C SER A 101 -2.05 -22.13 61.35
N GLU A 102 -3.32 -22.52 61.43
CA GLU A 102 -4.43 -21.54 61.46
C GLU A 102 -4.88 -21.27 62.90
N TYR A 103 -5.10 -20.00 63.25
CA TYR A 103 -5.35 -19.57 64.63
C TYR A 103 -6.82 -19.18 64.82
N TYR A 104 -7.66 -20.11 65.27
CA TYR A 104 -9.09 -19.90 65.50
C TYR A 104 -9.57 -20.52 66.82
N SER A 105 -10.08 -19.69 67.73
CA SER A 105 -10.84 -20.09 68.93
C SER A 105 -11.36 -18.85 69.69
N PRO A 106 -12.48 -18.95 70.42
CA PRO A 106 -13.66 -19.76 70.11
C PRO A 106 -14.97 -18.96 70.19
N ASP A 107 -16.00 -19.41 69.47
CA ASP A 107 -17.37 -18.91 69.66
C ASP A 107 -18.03 -19.63 70.86
N ILE A 108 -18.83 -18.92 71.66
CA ILE A 108 -19.49 -19.46 72.86
C ILE A 108 -20.97 -19.06 72.85
N GLY A 109 -21.83 -20.08 72.83
CA GLY A 109 -23.25 -19.94 72.52
C GLY A 109 -24.10 -19.17 73.53
N GLY A 110 -25.19 -18.60 73.02
CA GLY A 110 -26.13 -17.75 73.77
C GLY A 110 -27.54 -17.71 73.17
N SER A 111 -28.14 -18.87 72.89
CA SER A 111 -29.61 -19.00 72.75
C SER A 111 -30.28 -18.88 74.14
N PRO A 112 -31.58 -18.51 74.27
CA PRO A 112 -32.66 -19.01 73.40
C PRO A 112 -33.79 -18.05 72.98
N MET A 113 -34.54 -18.57 72.02
CA MET A 113 -35.91 -18.24 71.59
C MET A 113 -36.96 -18.23 72.72
N ILE A 114 -37.81 -17.20 72.73
CA ILE A 114 -39.19 -17.12 73.28
C ILE A 114 -39.91 -16.12 72.33
N ASP A 115 -40.90 -16.41 71.49
CA ASP A 115 -42.13 -17.25 71.54
C ASP A 115 -43.37 -16.53 72.13
N ILE A 116 -44.56 -16.81 71.60
CA ILE A 116 -45.77 -15.94 71.68
C ILE A 116 -46.97 -16.70 72.26
N LEU A 117 -47.64 -16.18 73.31
CA LEU A 117 -49.00 -16.52 73.81
C LEU A 117 -49.28 -15.59 75.05
N LEU A 118 -50.48 -15.27 75.57
CA LEU A 118 -51.89 -15.31 75.12
C LEU A 118 -52.78 -14.51 76.13
N GLU A 119 -53.82 -13.78 75.67
CA GLU A 119 -55.02 -13.36 76.47
C GLU A 119 -54.81 -12.57 77.79
N THR A 120 -55.80 -12.05 78.56
CA THR A 120 -57.28 -11.89 78.41
C THR A 120 -57.72 -10.47 78.88
N SER A 121 -59.00 -10.24 79.22
CA SER A 121 -59.65 -8.90 79.34
C SER A 121 -60.12 -8.43 80.74
N ASP A 122 -60.35 -7.11 80.84
CA ASP A 122 -61.37 -6.39 81.66
C ASP A 122 -61.05 -5.98 83.13
N GLY A 123 -61.71 -4.94 83.69
CA GLY A 123 -61.73 -4.67 85.15
C GLY A 123 -61.53 -3.24 85.74
N THR A 124 -62.10 -2.17 85.18
CA THR A 124 -62.47 -0.85 85.84
C THR A 124 -61.68 -0.21 87.02
N ALA A 125 -61.12 0.99 86.76
CA ALA A 125 -61.19 2.27 87.54
C ALA A 125 -60.46 2.52 88.90
N GLY A 126 -59.76 3.66 89.00
CA GLY A 126 -59.32 4.33 90.25
C GLY A 126 -58.06 5.23 90.10
N GLU A 127 -58.12 6.53 90.46
CA GLU A 127 -57.04 7.52 90.19
C GLU A 127 -56.65 8.37 91.43
N LEU A 128 -55.38 8.80 91.53
CA LEU A 128 -54.94 10.21 91.33
C LEU A 128 -53.59 10.58 92.01
N ASP A 129 -53.32 10.14 93.25
CA ASP A 129 -52.26 10.73 94.11
C ASP A 129 -50.79 10.48 93.71
N SER A 130 -50.51 9.71 92.65
CA SER A 130 -49.14 9.26 92.30
C SER A 130 -48.20 10.35 91.74
N ALA A 131 -48.73 11.44 91.16
CA ALA A 131 -47.99 12.26 90.22
C ALA A 131 -46.84 13.10 90.81
N ASN A 132 -46.96 13.59 92.06
CA ASN A 132 -46.01 14.58 92.59
C ASN A 132 -44.63 14.03 92.95
N LEU A 133 -44.50 12.72 93.22
CA LEU A 133 -43.19 12.11 93.54
C LEU A 133 -42.30 11.97 92.28
N GLU A 134 -42.92 11.81 91.11
CA GLU A 134 -42.22 11.59 89.84
C GLU A 134 -41.38 12.81 89.42
N VAL A 135 -41.88 14.02 89.66
CA VAL A 135 -41.31 15.29 89.16
C VAL A 135 -39.88 15.55 89.66
N SER A 136 -39.60 15.33 90.95
CA SER A 136 -38.23 15.46 91.48
C SER A 136 -37.31 14.37 90.93
N GLY A 137 -37.82 13.13 90.77
CA GLY A 137 -37.07 12.04 90.15
C GLY A 137 -36.77 12.30 88.67
N LEU A 138 -37.64 13.01 87.94
CA LEU A 138 -37.40 13.44 86.57
C LEU A 138 -36.27 14.50 86.49
N LYS A 139 -36.18 15.42 87.46
CA LYS A 139 -35.18 16.50 87.41
C LYS A 139 -33.73 16.02 87.58
N HIS A 140 -33.47 15.02 88.44
CA HIS A 140 -32.14 14.41 88.54
C HIS A 140 -31.81 13.51 87.33
N ARG A 141 -32.81 12.82 86.77
CA ARG A 141 -32.66 12.09 85.50
C ARG A 141 -32.27 13.05 84.36
N LEU A 142 -32.88 14.23 84.29
CA LEU A 142 -32.55 15.26 83.29
C LEU A 142 -31.09 15.72 83.38
N ALA A 143 -30.58 16.01 84.58
CA ALA A 143 -29.21 16.48 84.78
C ALA A 143 -28.15 15.40 84.44
N SER A 144 -28.44 14.13 84.78
CA SER A 144 -27.62 12.99 84.36
C SER A 144 -27.62 12.85 82.84
N ALA A 145 -28.81 12.89 82.23
CA ALA A 145 -28.98 12.79 80.79
C ALA A 145 -28.29 13.94 80.03
N THR A 146 -28.21 15.17 80.57
CA THR A 146 -27.45 16.25 79.92
C THR A 146 -25.95 15.99 79.90
N SER A 147 -25.35 15.53 81.00
CA SER A 147 -23.91 15.21 81.02
C SER A 147 -23.57 13.97 80.18
N GLU A 148 -24.48 12.98 80.17
CA GLU A 148 -24.38 11.82 79.30
C GLU A 148 -24.52 12.21 77.82
N ASN A 149 -25.42 13.15 77.48
CA ASN A 149 -25.58 13.67 76.13
C ASN A 149 -24.37 14.50 75.67
N GLU A 150 -23.74 15.29 76.55
CA GLU A 150 -22.47 15.97 76.26
C GLU A 150 -21.32 14.97 76.02
N ALA A 151 -21.22 13.91 76.83
CA ALA A 151 -20.24 12.84 76.65
C ALA A 151 -20.49 12.02 75.36
N LEU A 152 -21.77 11.79 75.02
CA LEU A 152 -22.17 11.17 73.75
C LEU A 152 -21.87 12.09 72.56
N HIS A 153 -22.09 13.41 72.66
CA HIS A 153 -21.75 14.37 71.61
C HIS A 153 -20.24 14.47 71.39
N ALA A 154 -19.43 14.42 72.45
CA ALA A 154 -17.98 14.36 72.34
C ALA A 154 -17.52 13.07 71.63
N LYS A 155 -18.06 11.90 72.03
CA LYS A 155 -17.82 10.62 71.34
C LYS A 155 -18.29 10.64 69.89
N TYR A 156 -19.43 11.25 69.60
CA TYR A 156 -19.99 11.40 68.26
C TYR A 156 -19.08 12.26 67.37
N SER A 157 -18.59 13.41 67.86
CA SER A 157 -17.65 14.24 67.11
C SER A 157 -16.30 13.56 66.85
N ALA A 158 -15.79 12.79 67.82
CA ALA A 158 -14.59 11.98 67.65
C ALA A 158 -14.80 10.86 66.60
N ALA A 159 -15.92 10.13 66.68
CA ALA A 159 -16.29 9.11 65.70
C ALA A 159 -16.52 9.69 64.30
N LEU A 160 -17.02 10.93 64.19
CA LEU A 160 -17.15 11.64 62.91
C LEU A 160 -15.77 11.94 62.30
N GLN A 161 -14.83 12.44 63.11
CA GLN A 161 -13.47 12.73 62.68
C GLN A 161 -12.67 11.45 62.35
N GLU A 162 -12.90 10.36 63.08
CA GLU A 162 -12.36 9.04 62.78
C GLU A 162 -12.95 8.47 61.49
N ALA A 163 -14.26 8.61 61.26
CA ALA A 163 -14.91 8.23 60.01
C ALA A 163 -14.38 9.03 58.81
N ASP A 164 -14.14 10.34 58.95
CA ASP A 164 -13.51 11.15 57.89
C ASP A 164 -12.06 10.73 57.60
N ASN A 165 -11.28 10.39 58.65
CA ASN A 165 -9.92 9.85 58.49
C ASN A 165 -9.93 8.49 57.78
N VAL A 166 -10.85 7.58 58.15
CA VAL A 166 -11.05 6.28 57.48
C VAL A 166 -11.53 6.48 56.04
N ASN A 167 -12.39 7.47 55.77
CA ASN A 167 -12.85 7.81 54.42
C ASN A 167 -11.71 8.37 53.55
N LYS A 168 -10.79 9.15 54.14
CA LYS A 168 -9.55 9.59 53.47
C LYS A 168 -8.62 8.41 53.19
N GLN A 169 -8.39 7.53 54.16
CA GLN A 169 -7.60 6.31 53.98
C GLN A 169 -8.21 5.37 52.93
N ASN A 170 -9.53 5.22 52.87
CA ASN A 170 -10.21 4.44 51.83
C ASN A 170 -10.04 5.04 50.43
N ARG A 171 -9.96 6.37 50.29
CA ARG A 171 -9.64 7.03 49.00
C ARG A 171 -8.19 6.81 48.60
N GLU A 172 -7.26 6.88 49.56
CA GLU A 172 -5.83 6.63 49.36
C GLU A 172 -5.57 5.15 49.01
N LEU A 173 -6.22 4.22 49.71
CA LEU A 173 -6.22 2.79 49.40
C LEU A 173 -6.85 2.51 48.02
N SER A 174 -7.99 3.14 47.68
CA SER A 174 -8.62 2.97 46.35
C SER A 174 -7.74 3.50 45.21
N ALA A 175 -7.02 4.60 45.43
CA ALA A 175 -6.03 5.10 44.48
C ALA A 175 -4.83 4.12 44.35
N LEU A 176 -4.33 3.61 45.48
CA LEU A 176 -3.23 2.63 45.50
C LEU A 176 -3.63 1.29 44.85
N MET A 177 -4.89 0.86 45.02
CA MET A 177 -5.45 -0.34 44.39
C MET A 177 -5.46 -0.20 42.86
N LYS A 178 -5.89 0.95 42.33
CA LYS A 178 -5.83 1.25 40.89
C LYS A 178 -4.40 1.32 40.36
N VAL A 179 -3.46 1.84 41.15
CA VAL A 179 -2.03 1.83 40.81
C VAL A 179 -1.49 0.40 40.79
N HIS A 180 -1.90 -0.47 41.73
CA HIS A 180 -1.54 -1.89 41.72
C HIS A 180 -2.14 -2.62 40.50
N GLU A 181 -3.42 -2.42 40.20
CA GLU A 181 -4.13 -2.99 39.05
C GLU A 181 -3.49 -2.58 37.70
N LEU A 182 -3.03 -1.33 37.60
CA LEU A 182 -2.24 -0.84 36.46
C LEU A 182 -0.83 -1.46 36.40
N HIS A 183 -0.13 -1.60 37.54
CA HIS A 183 1.18 -2.27 37.57
C HIS A 183 1.08 -3.78 37.30
N GLU A 184 0.01 -4.44 37.73
CA GLU A 184 -0.24 -5.86 37.54
C GLU A 184 -0.61 -6.16 36.09
N SER A 185 -1.45 -5.33 35.47
CA SER A 185 -1.72 -5.42 34.03
C SER A 185 -0.51 -5.05 33.17
N GLN A 186 0.31 -4.07 33.57
CA GLN A 186 1.59 -3.76 32.94
C GLN A 186 2.60 -4.91 33.06
N ALA A 187 2.73 -5.53 34.24
CA ALA A 187 3.59 -6.68 34.46
C ALA A 187 3.09 -7.90 33.68
N SER A 188 1.78 -8.15 33.62
CA SER A 188 1.19 -9.20 32.78
C SER A 188 1.46 -8.98 31.29
N ALA A 189 1.44 -7.73 30.82
CA ALA A 189 1.81 -7.40 29.44
C ALA A 189 3.30 -7.66 29.17
N GLN A 190 4.20 -7.25 30.07
CA GLN A 190 5.64 -7.52 29.97
C GLN A 190 5.97 -9.01 30.04
N ILE A 191 5.28 -9.78 30.89
CA ILE A 191 5.40 -11.24 30.95
C ILE A 191 4.97 -11.86 29.62
N LYS A 192 3.81 -11.48 29.07
CA LYS A 192 3.34 -11.99 27.77
C LYS A 192 4.26 -11.62 26.61
N GLU A 193 4.89 -10.45 26.63
CA GLU A 193 5.87 -10.09 25.61
C GLU A 193 7.17 -10.89 25.74
N LEU A 194 7.65 -11.13 26.97
CA LEU A 194 8.79 -12.02 27.24
C LEU A 194 8.48 -13.49 26.91
N GLU A 195 7.26 -13.97 27.15
CA GLU A 195 6.77 -15.27 26.69
C GLU A 195 6.72 -15.34 25.16
N GLY A 196 6.31 -14.26 24.49
CA GLY A 196 6.38 -14.11 23.03
C GLY A 196 7.82 -14.17 22.50
N GLN A 197 8.76 -13.48 23.15
CA GLN A 197 10.18 -13.52 22.80
C GLN A 197 10.81 -14.90 23.06
N LEU A 198 10.47 -15.55 24.18
CA LEU A 198 10.93 -16.90 24.52
C LEU A 198 10.37 -17.97 23.57
N THR A 199 9.10 -17.86 23.17
CA THR A 199 8.51 -18.77 22.17
C THR A 199 9.09 -18.53 20.78
N ALA A 200 9.33 -17.28 20.38
CA ALA A 200 10.06 -16.96 19.15
C ALA A 200 11.48 -17.57 19.15
N LEU A 201 12.28 -17.29 20.17
CA LEU A 201 13.63 -17.87 20.35
C LEU A 201 13.62 -19.39 20.41
N LYS A 202 12.58 -20.00 21.00
CA LYS A 202 12.39 -21.46 21.00
C LYS A 202 12.16 -22.00 19.59
N THR A 203 11.28 -21.36 18.79
CA THR A 203 11.08 -21.76 17.38
C THR A 203 12.33 -21.53 16.52
N GLU A 204 13.09 -20.45 16.77
CA GLU A 204 14.36 -20.20 16.09
C GLU A 204 15.38 -21.29 16.45
N MET A 205 15.55 -21.62 17.72
CA MET A 205 16.45 -22.68 18.19
C MET A 205 16.07 -24.05 17.63
N ASP A 206 14.78 -24.38 17.55
CA ASP A 206 14.32 -25.64 16.94
C ASP A 206 14.55 -25.65 15.41
N SER A 207 14.39 -24.50 14.74
CA SER A 207 14.73 -24.37 13.32
C SER A 207 16.24 -24.53 13.08
N LEU A 208 17.09 -23.91 13.91
CA LEU A 208 18.54 -24.07 13.88
C LEU A 208 18.97 -25.50 14.19
N TYR A 209 18.26 -26.20 15.07
CA TYR A 209 18.48 -27.62 15.34
C TYR A 209 18.15 -28.50 14.12
N THR A 210 17.05 -28.23 13.40
CA THR A 210 16.77 -28.94 12.13
C THR A 210 17.80 -28.63 11.04
N LEU A 211 18.17 -27.36 10.87
CA LEU A 211 19.19 -26.94 9.90
C LEU A 211 20.57 -27.55 10.21
N LYS A 212 20.94 -27.62 11.49
CA LYS A 212 22.14 -28.32 11.97
C LYS A 212 22.11 -29.79 11.57
N LYS A 213 21.00 -30.49 11.83
CA LYS A 213 20.82 -31.91 11.48
C LYS A 213 20.92 -32.15 9.97
N ASP A 214 20.38 -31.25 9.15
CA ASP A 214 20.51 -31.30 7.69
C ASP A 214 21.97 -31.10 7.22
N PHE A 215 22.76 -30.27 7.92
CA PHE A 215 24.19 -30.14 7.66
C PHE A 215 24.98 -31.36 8.13
N GLU A 216 24.66 -31.94 9.29
CA GLU A 216 25.26 -33.20 9.77
C GLU A 216 25.00 -34.34 8.77
N ALA A 217 23.77 -34.49 8.26
CA ALA A 217 23.44 -35.46 7.22
C ALA A 217 24.16 -35.19 5.88
N LYS A 218 24.38 -33.93 5.49
CA LYS A 218 25.19 -33.59 4.30
C LYS A 218 26.67 -33.93 4.48
N ILE A 219 27.21 -33.73 5.68
CA ILE A 219 28.59 -34.10 6.03
C ILE A 219 28.75 -35.62 6.01
N GLU A 220 27.81 -36.37 6.58
CA GLU A 220 27.80 -37.84 6.57
C GLU A 220 27.74 -38.41 5.14
N ASN A 221 26.86 -37.89 4.28
CA ASN A 221 26.82 -38.26 2.86
C ASN A 221 28.14 -37.95 2.14
N LYS A 222 28.79 -36.81 2.42
CA LYS A 222 30.11 -36.48 1.83
C LYS A 222 31.25 -37.32 2.40
N ALA A 223 31.17 -37.77 3.65
CA ALA A 223 32.10 -38.76 4.20
C ALA A 223 31.94 -40.13 3.52
N ALA A 224 30.71 -40.57 3.25
CA ALA A 224 30.43 -41.81 2.52
C ALA A 224 30.91 -41.73 1.05
N GLU A 225 30.69 -40.62 0.35
CA GLU A 225 31.29 -40.38 -0.98
C GLU A 225 32.82 -40.49 -0.94
N ALA A 226 33.47 -39.86 0.04
CA ALA A 226 34.91 -39.88 0.20
C ALA A 226 35.46 -41.28 0.50
N GLN A 227 34.78 -42.08 1.35
CA GLN A 227 35.15 -43.47 1.61
C GLN A 227 35.07 -44.32 0.33
N HIS A 228 34.00 -44.21 -0.45
CA HIS A 228 33.86 -44.90 -1.73
C HIS A 228 34.94 -44.49 -2.76
N PHE A 229 35.39 -43.23 -2.76
CA PHE A 229 36.56 -42.81 -3.56
C PHE A 229 37.88 -43.36 -3.00
N GLN A 230 38.05 -43.45 -1.67
CA GLN A 230 39.21 -44.05 -1.02
C GLN A 230 39.32 -45.55 -1.33
N GLU A 231 38.20 -46.29 -1.29
CA GLU A 231 38.12 -47.70 -1.70
C GLU A 231 38.52 -47.87 -3.17
N LYS A 232 37.97 -47.05 -4.08
CA LYS A 232 38.33 -47.09 -5.50
C LYS A 232 39.81 -46.77 -5.72
N ASN A 233 40.38 -45.81 -5.00
CA ASN A 233 41.81 -45.52 -5.06
C ASN A 233 42.66 -46.69 -4.52
N SER A 234 42.22 -47.39 -3.47
CA SER A 234 42.87 -48.60 -2.96
C SER A 234 42.85 -49.77 -3.97
N GLN A 235 41.70 -49.97 -4.63
CA GLN A 235 41.54 -50.96 -5.70
C GLN A 235 42.43 -50.61 -6.91
N LEU A 236 42.48 -49.34 -7.31
CA LEU A 236 43.35 -48.86 -8.39
C LEU A 236 44.84 -49.01 -8.03
N LEU A 237 45.27 -48.69 -6.80
CA LEU A 237 46.64 -48.91 -6.34
C LEU A 237 47.02 -50.39 -6.33
N SER A 238 46.08 -51.27 -5.95
CA SER A 238 46.27 -52.72 -6.03
C SER A 238 46.44 -53.18 -7.48
N ARG A 239 45.61 -52.68 -8.40
CA ARG A 239 45.70 -52.99 -9.84
C ARG A 239 46.96 -52.41 -10.49
N VAL A 240 47.42 -51.23 -10.08
CA VAL A 240 48.72 -50.66 -10.51
C VAL A 240 49.87 -51.52 -10.01
N SER A 241 49.82 -51.99 -8.77
CA SER A 241 50.85 -52.88 -8.19
C SER A 241 50.92 -54.23 -8.92
N GLU A 242 49.77 -54.80 -9.28
CA GLU A 242 49.67 -56.00 -10.13
C GLU A 242 50.26 -55.76 -11.52
N LEU A 243 49.92 -54.64 -12.18
CA LEU A 243 50.44 -54.28 -13.49
C LEU A 243 51.96 -54.00 -13.46
N GLU A 244 52.49 -53.42 -12.38
CA GLU A 244 53.93 -53.30 -12.16
C GLU A 244 54.61 -54.66 -12.03
N LEU A 245 54.01 -55.61 -11.32
CA LEU A 245 54.55 -56.96 -11.14
C LEU A 245 54.56 -57.71 -12.48
N MET A 246 53.44 -57.70 -13.22
CA MET A 246 53.35 -58.22 -14.60
C MET A 246 54.36 -57.56 -15.55
N SER A 247 54.72 -56.28 -15.31
CA SER A 247 55.74 -55.56 -16.10
C SER A 247 57.16 -55.99 -15.73
N LYS A 248 57.44 -56.23 -14.44
CA LYS A 248 58.72 -56.78 -13.95
C LYS A 248 58.94 -58.19 -14.50
N GLU A 249 57.95 -59.08 -14.40
CA GLU A 249 57.99 -60.43 -14.97
C GLU A 249 58.25 -60.42 -16.49
N LYS A 250 57.58 -59.54 -17.25
CA LYS A 250 57.84 -59.37 -18.69
C LYS A 250 59.24 -58.81 -18.96
N GLY A 251 59.74 -57.91 -18.11
CA GLY A 251 61.12 -57.43 -18.17
C GLY A 251 62.15 -58.54 -17.94
N GLU A 252 61.89 -59.44 -17.00
CA GLU A 252 62.72 -60.63 -16.73
C GLU A 252 62.61 -61.67 -17.85
N GLY A 253 61.43 -61.85 -18.45
CA GLY A 253 61.24 -62.62 -19.69
C GLY A 253 62.05 -62.06 -20.86
N ILE A 254 62.03 -60.74 -21.06
CA ILE A 254 62.87 -60.07 -22.08
C ILE A 254 64.36 -60.22 -21.76
N SER A 255 64.75 -60.10 -20.48
CA SER A 255 66.15 -60.26 -20.03
C SER A 255 66.66 -61.69 -20.24
N THR A 256 65.85 -62.71 -19.95
CA THR A 256 66.19 -64.12 -20.17
C THR A 256 66.26 -64.47 -21.66
N ILE A 257 65.33 -63.97 -22.49
CA ILE A 257 65.42 -64.08 -23.96
C ILE A 257 66.67 -63.36 -24.49
N GLN A 258 66.99 -62.17 -23.99
CA GLN A 258 68.20 -61.45 -24.41
C GLN A 258 69.48 -62.20 -24.00
N LYS A 259 69.48 -62.88 -22.84
CA LYS A 259 70.58 -63.75 -22.44
C LYS A 259 70.69 -64.98 -23.34
N GLN A 260 69.58 -65.66 -23.64
CA GLN A 260 69.54 -66.79 -24.57
C GLN A 260 70.03 -66.40 -25.98
N LEU A 261 69.66 -65.21 -26.47
CA LEU A 261 70.20 -64.66 -27.72
C LEU A 261 71.71 -64.47 -27.65
N LYS A 262 72.24 -63.83 -26.59
CA LYS A 262 73.69 -63.62 -26.41
C LYS A 262 74.48 -64.91 -26.23
N ASP A 263 73.92 -65.91 -25.55
CA ASP A 263 74.56 -67.22 -25.38
C ASP A 263 74.45 -68.06 -26.67
N GLY A 264 73.38 -67.86 -27.46
CA GLY A 264 73.23 -68.32 -28.84
C GLY A 264 74.29 -67.70 -29.76
N GLU A 265 74.43 -66.37 -29.78
CA GLU A 265 75.47 -65.63 -30.51
C GLU A 265 76.87 -66.14 -30.17
N LYS A 266 77.18 -66.39 -28.89
CA LYS A 266 78.45 -67.02 -28.48
C LYS A 266 78.59 -68.43 -29.04
N SER A 267 77.55 -69.26 -29.00
CA SER A 267 77.59 -70.63 -29.55
C SER A 267 77.74 -70.66 -31.08
N PHE A 268 77.16 -69.69 -31.79
CA PHE A 268 77.42 -69.49 -33.21
C PHE A 268 78.83 -68.96 -33.46
N THR A 269 79.34 -68.07 -32.60
CA THR A 269 80.70 -67.54 -32.68
C THR A 269 81.74 -68.64 -32.47
N SER A 270 81.60 -69.47 -31.42
CA SER A 270 82.49 -70.61 -31.19
C SER A 270 82.33 -71.68 -32.27
N ARG A 271 81.14 -71.86 -32.85
CA ARG A 271 80.96 -72.72 -34.03
C ARG A 271 81.64 -72.15 -35.29
N ILE A 272 81.68 -70.83 -35.44
CA ILE A 272 82.46 -70.15 -36.48
C ILE A 272 83.95 -70.28 -36.20
N GLU A 273 84.40 -70.25 -34.94
CA GLU A 273 85.80 -70.49 -34.54
C GLU A 273 86.23 -71.95 -34.78
N ASP A 274 85.39 -72.94 -34.46
CA ASP A 274 85.58 -74.35 -34.85
C ASP A 274 85.71 -74.51 -36.37
N LEU A 275 84.87 -73.81 -37.13
CA LEU A 275 84.90 -73.82 -38.59
C LEU A 275 86.14 -73.08 -39.12
N MET A 276 86.59 -72.00 -38.47
CA MET A 276 87.86 -71.35 -38.77
C MET A 276 89.06 -72.25 -38.43
N ALA A 277 89.00 -73.06 -37.37
CA ALA A 277 90.04 -74.04 -37.04
C ALA A 277 90.09 -75.18 -38.07
N GLN A 278 88.94 -75.69 -38.52
CA GLN A 278 88.84 -76.62 -39.65
C GLN A 278 89.39 -75.99 -40.94
N VAL A 279 89.01 -74.74 -41.24
CA VAL A 279 89.55 -73.97 -42.36
C VAL A 279 91.06 -73.73 -42.21
N ASN A 280 91.61 -73.61 -41.00
CA ASN A 280 93.04 -73.45 -40.78
C ASN A 280 93.83 -74.75 -41.02
N ASN A 281 93.28 -75.91 -40.65
CA ASN A 281 93.84 -77.21 -41.05
C ASN A 281 93.77 -77.41 -42.59
N LEU A 282 92.61 -77.10 -43.20
CA LEU A 282 92.46 -77.07 -44.66
C LEU A 282 93.38 -76.01 -45.30
N GLN A 283 93.77 -74.95 -44.59
CA GLN A 283 94.73 -73.96 -45.08
C GLN A 283 96.17 -74.47 -45.05
N LEU A 284 96.55 -75.38 -44.14
CA LEU A 284 97.85 -76.08 -44.17
C LEU A 284 97.92 -77.03 -45.36
N GLU A 285 96.86 -77.78 -45.62
CA GLU A 285 96.70 -78.55 -46.87
C GLU A 285 96.73 -77.62 -48.10
N THR A 286 96.05 -76.47 -48.02
CA THR A 286 96.12 -75.42 -49.05
C THR A 286 97.53 -74.83 -49.19
N VAL A 287 98.40 -74.81 -48.18
CA VAL A 287 99.80 -74.33 -48.32
C VAL A 287 100.59 -75.24 -49.27
N SER A 288 100.34 -76.56 -49.23
CA SER A 288 100.88 -77.50 -50.23
C SER A 288 100.42 -77.11 -51.65
N LEU A 289 99.11 -76.90 -51.83
CA LEU A 289 98.52 -76.45 -53.09
C LEU A 289 98.92 -75.01 -53.49
N ARG A 290 99.35 -74.17 -52.55
CA ARG A 290 99.71 -72.75 -52.77
C ARG A 290 100.98 -72.61 -53.61
N SER A 291 101.88 -73.59 -53.53
CA SER A 291 103.03 -73.74 -54.43
C SER A 291 102.59 -73.82 -55.90
N GLN A 292 101.54 -74.59 -56.18
CA GLN A 292 100.94 -74.71 -57.50
C GLN A 292 100.14 -73.45 -57.90
N ASN A 293 99.45 -72.83 -56.93
CA ASN A 293 98.54 -71.70 -57.15
C ASN A 293 99.25 -70.34 -57.33
N ALA A 294 100.55 -70.23 -57.02
CA ALA A 294 101.33 -69.00 -57.18
C ALA A 294 101.33 -68.44 -58.62
N LYS A 295 101.10 -69.29 -59.63
CA LYS A 295 100.97 -68.90 -61.05
C LYS A 295 99.62 -68.27 -61.41
N LEU A 296 98.61 -68.39 -60.54
CA LEU A 296 97.23 -67.98 -60.79
C LEU A 296 96.87 -66.64 -60.12
N GLU A 297 97.53 -66.29 -59.01
CA GLU A 297 97.32 -65.05 -58.25
C GLU A 297 97.59 -63.75 -59.05
N ALA A 298 98.42 -63.82 -60.10
CA ALA A 298 98.64 -62.69 -61.01
C ALA A 298 97.36 -62.25 -61.76
N SER A 299 96.39 -63.16 -61.92
CA SER A 299 95.11 -62.87 -62.57
C SER A 299 94.11 -62.20 -61.61
N LYS A 300 93.91 -62.81 -60.43
CA LYS A 300 92.87 -62.41 -59.46
C LYS A 300 92.98 -60.97 -58.94
N ARG A 301 94.19 -60.40 -58.88
CA ARG A 301 94.39 -59.00 -58.44
C ARG A 301 93.65 -57.98 -59.31
N LYS A 302 93.43 -58.26 -60.59
CA LYS A 302 92.64 -57.37 -61.48
C LYS A 302 91.14 -57.47 -61.21
N GLU A 303 90.65 -58.66 -60.89
CA GLU A 303 89.24 -58.96 -60.63
C GLU A 303 88.76 -58.39 -59.28
N ALA A 304 89.57 -58.51 -58.22
CA ALA A 304 89.29 -57.91 -56.92
C ALA A 304 89.16 -56.38 -56.99
N SER A 305 89.96 -55.72 -57.84
CA SER A 305 89.86 -54.27 -58.10
C SER A 305 88.53 -53.88 -58.75
N ALA A 306 88.02 -54.71 -59.67
CA ALA A 306 86.71 -54.50 -60.29
C ALA A 306 85.56 -54.67 -59.28
N GLN A 307 85.60 -55.71 -58.43
CA GLN A 307 84.61 -55.89 -57.37
C GLN A 307 84.57 -54.72 -56.37
N ALA A 308 85.73 -54.23 -55.92
CA ALA A 308 85.80 -53.08 -55.02
C ALA A 308 85.19 -51.81 -55.64
N LYS A 309 85.39 -51.59 -56.95
CA LYS A 309 84.76 -50.49 -57.71
C LYS A 309 83.24 -50.68 -57.84
N GLY A 310 82.77 -51.91 -58.03
CA GLY A 310 81.34 -52.26 -58.06
C GLY A 310 80.64 -52.01 -56.72
N LEU A 311 81.24 -52.43 -55.60
CA LEU A 311 80.72 -52.17 -54.26
C LEU A 311 80.64 -50.68 -53.95
N LYS A 312 81.69 -49.90 -54.30
CA LYS A 312 81.68 -48.43 -54.13
C LYS A 312 80.55 -47.76 -54.92
N ASN A 313 80.28 -48.21 -56.15
CA ASN A 313 79.16 -47.70 -56.93
C ASN A 313 77.80 -48.04 -56.29
N ARG A 314 77.64 -49.25 -55.71
CA ARG A 314 76.39 -49.63 -55.02
C ARG A 314 76.17 -48.83 -53.73
N ILE A 315 77.22 -48.55 -52.96
CA ILE A 315 77.16 -47.64 -51.80
C ILE A 315 76.74 -46.23 -52.25
N ASN A 316 77.33 -45.69 -53.32
CA ASN A 316 76.96 -44.37 -53.85
C ASN A 316 75.51 -44.30 -54.35
N ASN A 317 74.94 -45.40 -54.86
CA ASN A 317 73.54 -45.44 -55.27
C ASN A 317 72.60 -45.52 -54.06
N LEU A 318 72.88 -46.39 -53.09
CA LEU A 318 72.11 -46.47 -51.84
C LEU A 318 72.13 -45.15 -51.06
N GLN A 319 73.25 -44.41 -51.09
CA GLN A 319 73.34 -43.07 -50.51
C GLN A 319 72.38 -42.09 -51.21
N LYS A 320 72.35 -42.08 -52.55
CA LYS A 320 71.41 -41.24 -53.32
C LYS A 320 69.95 -41.60 -53.08
N GLU A 321 69.64 -42.89 -52.97
CA GLU A 321 68.30 -43.38 -52.64
C GLU A 321 67.88 -42.91 -51.24
N LEU A 322 68.78 -43.00 -50.26
CA LEU A 322 68.55 -42.52 -48.89
C LEU A 322 68.40 -41.00 -48.81
N ASP A 323 69.20 -40.24 -49.55
CA ASP A 323 69.07 -38.77 -49.63
C ASP A 323 67.78 -38.36 -50.36
N SER A 324 67.36 -39.10 -51.39
CA SER A 324 66.07 -38.88 -52.08
C SER A 324 64.88 -39.12 -51.15
N LEU A 325 64.86 -40.24 -50.42
CA LEU A 325 63.83 -40.55 -49.42
C LEU A 325 63.82 -39.52 -48.27
N ARG A 326 64.98 -38.93 -47.95
CA ARG A 326 65.08 -37.85 -46.96
C ARG A 326 64.44 -36.55 -47.46
N CYS A 327 64.67 -36.19 -48.73
CA CYS A 327 63.99 -35.06 -49.37
C CYS A 327 62.47 -35.27 -49.45
N GLU A 328 62.01 -36.45 -49.86
CA GLU A 328 60.60 -36.82 -49.93
C GLU A 328 59.94 -36.75 -48.53
N LYS A 329 60.59 -37.30 -47.51
CA LYS A 329 60.13 -37.18 -46.12
C LYS A 329 59.95 -35.72 -45.71
N SER A 330 60.95 -34.86 -45.92
CA SER A 330 60.84 -33.44 -45.55
C SER A 330 59.81 -32.67 -46.38
N GLN A 331 59.54 -33.09 -47.62
CA GLN A 331 58.43 -32.56 -48.42
C GLN A 331 57.06 -32.96 -47.85
N LEU A 332 56.89 -34.21 -47.40
CA LEU A 332 55.67 -34.67 -46.74
C LEU A 332 55.48 -34.02 -45.36
N GLU A 333 56.55 -33.84 -44.58
CA GLU A 333 56.53 -33.07 -43.32
C GLU A 333 56.12 -31.61 -43.57
N ALA A 334 56.57 -30.98 -44.66
CA ALA A 334 56.14 -29.63 -45.03
C ALA A 334 54.66 -29.58 -45.44
N GLN A 335 54.17 -30.55 -46.24
CA GLN A 335 52.76 -30.64 -46.62
C GLN A 335 51.84 -30.88 -45.42
N LEU A 336 52.24 -31.76 -44.49
CA LEU A 336 51.51 -31.99 -43.24
C LEU A 336 51.44 -30.72 -42.40
N ASN A 337 52.56 -29.99 -42.26
CA ASN A 337 52.59 -28.70 -41.55
C ASN A 337 51.73 -27.61 -42.22
N MET A 338 51.57 -27.63 -43.55
CA MET A 338 50.57 -26.78 -44.22
C MET A 338 49.15 -27.23 -43.89
N LYS A 339 48.82 -28.51 -44.02
CA LYS A 339 47.46 -29.01 -43.73
C LYS A 339 47.05 -28.81 -42.27
N THR A 340 47.98 -28.90 -41.31
CA THR A 340 47.72 -28.54 -39.90
C THR A 340 47.38 -27.05 -39.73
N LYS A 341 48.00 -26.15 -40.51
CA LYS A 341 47.63 -24.73 -40.53
C LYS A 341 46.27 -24.50 -41.18
N ASP A 342 46.01 -25.13 -42.33
CA ASP A 342 44.70 -25.07 -43.00
C ASP A 342 43.57 -25.50 -42.03
N VAL A 343 43.78 -26.59 -41.29
CA VAL A 343 42.81 -27.08 -40.28
C VAL A 343 42.64 -26.10 -39.12
N ALA A 344 43.72 -25.50 -38.60
CA ALA A 344 43.64 -24.50 -37.55
C ALA A 344 42.90 -23.21 -37.99
N GLU A 345 43.11 -22.77 -39.24
CA GLU A 345 42.39 -21.62 -39.80
C GLU A 345 40.90 -21.91 -40.02
N ASN A 346 40.55 -23.13 -40.47
CA ASN A 346 39.15 -23.55 -40.59
C ASN A 346 38.46 -23.72 -39.23
N LEU A 347 39.17 -24.15 -38.18
CA LEU A 347 38.66 -24.18 -36.81
C LEU A 347 38.32 -22.77 -36.30
N LEU A 348 39.25 -21.82 -36.42
CA LEU A 348 39.02 -20.40 -36.07
C LEU A 348 37.86 -19.79 -36.88
N ARG A 349 37.73 -20.17 -38.16
CA ARG A 349 36.60 -19.74 -39.00
C ARG A 349 35.26 -20.30 -38.51
N THR A 350 35.25 -21.55 -38.03
CA THR A 350 34.06 -22.21 -37.48
C THR A 350 33.64 -21.55 -36.16
N GLU A 351 34.58 -21.38 -35.23
CA GLU A 351 34.37 -20.68 -33.95
C GLU A 351 33.84 -19.24 -34.15
N THR A 352 34.37 -18.53 -35.15
CA THR A 352 33.87 -17.19 -35.52
C THR A 352 32.41 -17.22 -35.98
N LEU A 353 32.03 -18.20 -36.81
CA LEU A 353 30.67 -18.36 -37.32
C LEU A 353 29.70 -18.84 -36.24
N GLU A 354 30.11 -19.73 -35.34
CA GLU A 354 29.34 -20.12 -34.16
C GLU A 354 29.07 -18.89 -33.27
N GLY A 355 30.07 -18.03 -33.05
CA GLY A 355 29.91 -16.75 -32.37
C GLY A 355 28.95 -15.78 -33.09
N GLU A 356 28.93 -15.75 -34.42
CA GLU A 356 27.95 -14.97 -35.19
C GLU A 356 26.53 -15.52 -35.07
N ILE A 357 26.37 -16.85 -35.10
CA ILE A 357 25.07 -17.52 -34.93
C ILE A 357 24.53 -17.27 -33.52
N ALA A 358 25.37 -17.39 -32.49
CA ALA A 358 25.00 -17.06 -31.11
C ALA A 358 24.56 -15.60 -30.95
N ARG A 359 25.27 -14.64 -31.55
CA ARG A 359 24.87 -13.22 -31.57
C ARG A 359 23.52 -13.01 -32.27
N LYS A 360 23.29 -13.65 -33.41
CA LYS A 360 22.02 -13.56 -34.16
C LYS A 360 20.85 -14.13 -33.36
N ALA A 361 21.04 -15.29 -32.73
CA ALA A 361 20.02 -15.92 -31.87
C ALA A 361 19.59 -15.03 -30.69
N ILE A 362 20.54 -14.30 -30.09
CA ILE A 362 20.23 -13.31 -29.04
C ILE A 362 19.36 -12.19 -29.60
N THR A 363 19.76 -11.57 -30.71
CA THR A 363 18.98 -10.48 -31.33
C THR A 363 17.61 -10.93 -31.84
N GLU A 364 17.47 -12.17 -32.30
CA GLU A 364 16.19 -12.75 -32.71
C GLU A 364 15.28 -12.97 -31.48
N GLN A 365 15.84 -13.39 -30.35
CA GLN A 365 15.11 -13.51 -29.09
C GLN A 365 14.73 -12.13 -28.50
N GLU A 366 15.52 -11.09 -28.72
CA GLU A 366 15.18 -9.71 -28.36
C GLU A 366 14.03 -9.18 -29.21
N LEU A 367 14.10 -9.35 -30.54
CA LEU A 367 13.03 -9.00 -31.48
C LEU A 367 11.73 -9.79 -31.23
N LEU A 368 11.82 -11.04 -30.78
CA LEU A 368 10.65 -11.83 -30.36
C LEU A 368 9.96 -11.21 -29.13
N LYS A 369 10.72 -10.82 -28.10
CA LYS A 369 10.17 -10.12 -26.92
C LYS A 369 9.57 -8.76 -27.29
N GLU A 370 10.22 -8.03 -28.20
CA GLU A 370 9.70 -6.75 -28.71
C GLU A 370 8.36 -6.95 -29.45
N LYS A 371 8.28 -7.99 -30.28
CA LYS A 371 7.04 -8.40 -30.98
C LYS A 371 5.95 -8.85 -30.00
N GLU A 372 6.28 -9.54 -28.92
CA GLU A 372 5.33 -9.89 -27.84
C GLU A 372 4.80 -8.63 -27.13
N ASN A 373 5.68 -7.68 -26.80
CA ASN A 373 5.30 -6.38 -26.22
C ASN A 373 4.38 -5.58 -27.16
N PHE A 374 4.71 -5.50 -28.46
CA PHE A 374 3.83 -4.86 -29.45
C PHE A 374 2.50 -5.61 -29.61
N HIS A 375 2.47 -6.93 -29.51
CA HIS A 375 1.23 -7.70 -29.57
C HIS A 375 0.34 -7.46 -28.35
N ALA A 376 0.93 -7.33 -27.16
CA ALA A 376 0.21 -6.93 -25.94
C ALA A 376 -0.37 -5.51 -26.10
N HIS A 377 0.46 -4.52 -26.45
CA HIS A 377 0.00 -3.15 -26.62
C HIS A 377 -1.08 -3.01 -27.71
N ARG A 378 -0.97 -3.76 -28.82
CA ARG A 378 -2.01 -3.83 -29.87
C ARG A 378 -3.33 -4.39 -29.30
N LYS A 379 -3.27 -5.37 -28.40
CA LYS A 379 -4.46 -5.96 -27.75
C LYS A 379 -5.10 -4.99 -26.75
N ASP A 380 -4.30 -4.22 -26.03
CA ASP A 380 -4.81 -3.18 -25.12
C ASP A 380 -5.53 -2.07 -25.90
N LEU A 381 -4.94 -1.61 -27.01
CA LEU A 381 -5.57 -0.67 -27.95
C LEU A 381 -6.84 -1.23 -28.62
N GLU A 382 -6.89 -2.55 -28.87
CA GLU A 382 -8.07 -3.23 -29.42
C GLU A 382 -9.22 -3.26 -28.40
N LEU A 383 -8.92 -3.48 -27.11
CA LEU A 383 -9.88 -3.37 -26.01
C LEU A 383 -10.33 -1.91 -25.78
N GLU A 384 -9.43 -0.93 -25.90
CA GLU A 384 -9.78 0.49 -25.82
C GLU A 384 -10.69 0.91 -26.97
N ALA A 385 -10.37 0.50 -28.21
CA ALA A 385 -11.21 0.76 -29.39
C ALA A 385 -12.59 0.11 -29.28
N ASP A 386 -12.70 -1.10 -28.72
CA ASP A 386 -13.98 -1.75 -28.41
C ASP A 386 -14.75 -1.00 -27.30
N SER A 387 -14.07 -0.52 -26.27
CA SER A 387 -14.65 0.31 -25.20
C SER A 387 -15.23 1.62 -25.75
N ILE A 388 -14.45 2.35 -26.56
CA ILE A 388 -14.86 3.59 -27.22
C ILE A 388 -16.03 3.32 -28.18
N ARG A 389 -16.02 2.21 -28.94
CA ARG A 389 -17.15 1.81 -29.79
C ARG A 389 -18.42 1.58 -28.99
N ASN A 390 -18.32 0.91 -27.84
CA ASN A 390 -19.45 0.68 -26.94
C ASN A 390 -19.97 1.97 -26.29
N GLN A 391 -19.09 2.90 -25.91
CA GLN A 391 -19.48 4.24 -25.44
C GLN A 391 -20.18 5.05 -26.53
N LYS A 392 -19.62 5.06 -27.75
CA LYS A 392 -20.21 5.69 -28.92
C LYS A 392 -21.62 5.16 -29.18
N ASN A 393 -21.79 3.83 -29.23
CA ASN A 393 -23.10 3.21 -29.47
C ASN A 393 -24.14 3.65 -28.43
N ARG A 394 -23.77 3.71 -27.14
CA ARG A 394 -24.65 4.23 -26.06
C ARG A 394 -25.04 5.69 -26.26
N LEU A 395 -24.11 6.54 -26.71
CA LEU A 395 -24.39 7.95 -27.01
C LEU A 395 -25.29 8.10 -28.24
N GLU A 396 -25.09 7.30 -29.30
CA GLU A 396 -25.99 7.26 -30.46
C GLU A 396 -27.40 6.77 -30.09
N GLU A 397 -27.51 5.81 -29.17
CA GLU A 397 -28.80 5.34 -28.62
C GLU A 397 -29.51 6.45 -27.82
N LEU A 398 -28.76 7.18 -26.97
CA LEU A 398 -29.27 8.29 -26.17
C LEU A 398 -29.73 9.46 -27.05
N ILE A 399 -28.97 9.81 -28.08
CA ILE A 399 -29.33 10.82 -29.08
C ILE A 399 -30.60 10.38 -29.83
N ARG A 400 -30.70 9.10 -30.22
CA ARG A 400 -31.90 8.58 -30.90
C ARG A 400 -33.15 8.69 -30.02
N SER A 401 -33.02 8.37 -28.74
CA SER A 401 -34.09 8.53 -27.73
C SER A 401 -34.48 10.01 -27.53
N LYS A 402 -33.51 10.90 -27.33
CA LYS A 402 -33.77 12.35 -27.17
C LYS A 402 -34.33 13.02 -28.42
N ASN A 403 -33.98 12.54 -29.61
CA ASN A 403 -34.61 12.98 -30.85
C ASN A 403 -36.09 12.54 -30.92
N GLN A 404 -36.41 11.30 -30.52
CA GLN A 404 -37.80 10.83 -30.45
C GLN A 404 -38.64 11.62 -29.43
N GLU A 405 -38.06 11.97 -28.27
CA GLU A 405 -38.69 12.86 -27.28
C GLU A 405 -38.90 14.28 -27.85
N THR A 406 -37.92 14.80 -28.58
CA THR A 406 -38.01 16.11 -29.26
C THR A 406 -39.07 16.10 -30.38
N ASP A 407 -39.21 14.99 -31.11
CA ASP A 407 -40.26 14.80 -32.12
C ASP A 407 -41.66 14.75 -31.49
N GLN A 408 -41.82 14.07 -30.35
CA GLN A 408 -43.09 14.04 -29.60
C GLN A 408 -43.45 15.44 -29.07
N LEU A 409 -42.50 16.14 -28.46
CA LEU A 409 -42.70 17.52 -27.96
C LEU A 409 -43.01 18.50 -29.10
N ARG A 410 -42.39 18.33 -30.28
CA ARG A 410 -42.74 19.13 -31.47
C ARG A 410 -44.17 18.85 -31.94
N GLN A 411 -44.58 17.58 -32.04
CA GLN A 411 -45.96 17.21 -32.39
C GLN A 411 -46.98 17.69 -31.34
N GLU A 412 -46.59 17.81 -30.07
CA GLU A 412 -47.42 18.42 -29.02
C GLU A 412 -47.50 19.94 -29.18
N GLY A 413 -46.38 20.60 -29.47
CA GLY A 413 -46.33 22.01 -29.83
C GLY A 413 -47.20 22.34 -31.05
N GLU A 414 -47.13 21.52 -32.11
CA GLU A 414 -47.98 21.63 -33.31
C GLU A 414 -49.47 21.48 -32.97
N ARG A 415 -49.83 20.47 -32.15
CA ARG A 415 -51.22 20.30 -31.64
C ARG A 415 -51.70 21.49 -30.81
N MET A 416 -50.84 22.03 -29.94
CA MET A 416 -51.16 23.20 -29.12
C MET A 416 -51.33 24.46 -29.98
N HIS A 417 -50.45 24.71 -30.96
CA HIS A 417 -50.60 25.85 -31.88
C HIS A 417 -51.87 25.74 -32.73
N ALA A 418 -52.21 24.54 -33.23
CA ALA A 418 -53.47 24.32 -33.93
C ALA A 418 -54.69 24.62 -33.04
N ARG A 419 -54.66 24.23 -31.76
CA ARG A 419 -55.73 24.52 -30.80
C ARG A 419 -55.78 26.01 -30.39
N ILE A 420 -54.64 26.69 -30.31
CA ILE A 420 -54.59 28.14 -30.10
C ILE A 420 -55.23 28.85 -31.29
N PHE A 421 -54.85 28.52 -32.53
CA PHE A 421 -55.41 29.10 -33.75
C PHE A 421 -56.93 28.87 -33.87
N GLU A 422 -57.42 27.68 -33.49
CA GLU A 422 -58.85 27.37 -33.40
C GLU A 422 -59.57 28.26 -32.36
N LEU A 423 -58.97 28.45 -31.18
CA LEU A 423 -59.52 29.32 -30.13
C LEU A 423 -59.45 30.81 -30.51
N GLU A 424 -58.40 31.25 -31.19
CA GLU A 424 -58.28 32.61 -31.75
C GLU A 424 -59.35 32.86 -32.80
N GLY A 425 -59.64 31.89 -33.67
CA GLY A 425 -60.79 31.93 -34.59
C GLY A 425 -62.13 32.07 -33.86
N ILE A 426 -62.39 31.25 -32.86
CA ILE A 426 -63.61 31.32 -32.03
C ILE A 426 -63.73 32.65 -31.29
N LEU A 427 -62.61 33.23 -30.82
CA LEU A 427 -62.58 34.54 -30.17
C LEU A 427 -62.79 35.68 -31.17
N LEU A 428 -62.24 35.59 -32.39
CA LEU A 428 -62.44 36.55 -33.47
C LEU A 428 -63.90 36.54 -33.93
N ASP A 429 -64.50 35.37 -34.16
CA ASP A 429 -65.91 35.22 -34.51
C ASP A 429 -66.83 35.74 -33.39
N ARG A 430 -66.49 35.48 -32.12
CA ARG A 430 -67.18 36.10 -30.98
C ARG A 430 -67.05 37.62 -30.99
N GLY A 431 -65.86 38.18 -31.18
CA GLY A 431 -65.66 39.63 -31.30
C GLY A 431 -66.46 40.25 -32.44
N ASN A 432 -66.48 39.59 -33.59
CA ASN A 432 -67.28 39.95 -34.75
C ASN A 432 -68.79 39.87 -34.47
N SER A 433 -69.25 38.97 -33.59
CA SER A 433 -70.65 38.91 -33.13
C SER A 433 -70.99 39.94 -32.04
N PHE A 434 -70.01 40.33 -31.21
CA PHE A 434 -70.19 41.37 -30.19
C PHE A 434 -70.25 42.78 -30.81
N SER A 435 -69.51 43.06 -31.89
CA SER A 435 -69.49 44.42 -32.49
C SER A 435 -70.87 44.91 -32.98
N PRO A 436 -71.71 44.10 -33.68
CA PRO A 436 -73.10 44.45 -33.96
C PRO A 436 -73.93 44.67 -32.69
N CYS A 437 -73.81 43.78 -31.69
CA CYS A 437 -74.57 43.89 -30.44
C CYS A 437 -74.20 45.13 -29.63
N GLN A 438 -72.92 45.52 -29.64
CA GLN A 438 -72.44 46.76 -29.02
C GLN A 438 -72.97 47.99 -29.77
N LYS A 439 -72.93 48.00 -31.11
CA LYS A 439 -73.51 49.09 -31.92
C LYS A 439 -75.03 49.21 -31.74
N GLU A 440 -75.74 48.10 -31.59
CA GLU A 440 -77.16 48.12 -31.22
C GLU A 440 -77.36 48.73 -29.84
N PHE A 441 -76.56 48.33 -28.83
CA PHE A 441 -76.64 48.91 -27.49
C PHE A 441 -76.36 50.42 -27.50
N GLU A 442 -75.25 50.85 -28.12
CA GLU A 442 -74.90 52.26 -28.32
C GLU A 442 -76.01 53.02 -29.04
N SER A 443 -76.63 52.44 -30.08
CA SER A 443 -77.75 53.09 -30.79
C SER A 443 -78.99 53.27 -29.89
N ARG A 444 -79.33 52.28 -29.07
CA ARG A 444 -80.48 52.33 -28.14
C ARG A 444 -80.19 53.24 -26.94
N GLU A 445 -78.94 53.35 -26.50
CA GLU A 445 -78.53 54.31 -25.46
C GLU A 445 -78.60 55.75 -25.97
N ASN A 446 -78.15 56.01 -27.20
CA ASN A 446 -78.32 57.30 -27.88
C ASN A 446 -79.80 57.64 -28.14
N GLU A 447 -80.63 56.65 -28.50
CA GLU A 447 -82.08 56.85 -28.63
C GLU A 447 -82.74 57.16 -27.27
N ALA A 448 -82.45 56.35 -26.24
CA ALA A 448 -83.02 56.53 -24.90
C ALA A 448 -82.60 57.86 -24.26
N THR A 449 -81.33 58.28 -24.41
CA THR A 449 -80.88 59.61 -23.94
C THR A 449 -81.56 60.74 -24.71
N THR A 450 -81.82 60.58 -26.02
CA THR A 450 -82.62 61.53 -26.81
C THR A 450 -84.07 61.61 -26.31
N GLN A 451 -84.71 60.47 -26.04
CA GLN A 451 -86.05 60.40 -25.46
C GLN A 451 -86.10 61.04 -24.05
N ILE A 452 -85.09 60.79 -23.21
CA ILE A 452 -84.95 61.41 -21.88
C ILE A 452 -84.79 62.93 -21.99
N MET A 453 -84.02 63.45 -22.94
CA MET A 453 -83.93 64.90 -23.18
C MET A 453 -85.28 65.50 -23.60
N ALA A 454 -86.01 64.84 -24.50
CA ALA A 454 -87.33 65.29 -24.95
C ALA A 454 -88.34 65.35 -23.79
N LEU A 455 -88.42 64.28 -22.99
CA LEU A 455 -89.28 64.23 -21.80
C LEU A 455 -88.87 65.27 -20.75
N LYS A 456 -87.56 65.46 -20.53
CA LYS A 456 -87.04 66.51 -19.62
C LYS A 456 -87.41 67.92 -20.08
N SER A 457 -87.45 68.17 -21.40
CA SER A 457 -87.93 69.43 -21.95
C SER A 457 -89.44 69.63 -21.75
N GLN A 458 -90.25 68.57 -21.89
CA GLN A 458 -91.70 68.62 -21.64
C GLN A 458 -92.00 68.86 -20.15
N VAL A 459 -91.26 68.22 -19.24
CA VAL A 459 -91.35 68.49 -17.80
C VAL A 459 -90.98 69.94 -17.48
N PHE A 460 -89.97 70.51 -18.15
CA PHE A 460 -89.58 71.90 -17.95
C PHE A 460 -90.65 72.89 -18.41
N SER A 461 -91.30 72.67 -19.57
CA SER A 461 -92.42 73.52 -20.01
C SER A 461 -93.63 73.38 -19.10
N LEU A 462 -94.00 72.16 -18.70
CA LEU A 462 -95.13 71.95 -17.77
C LEU A 462 -94.88 72.53 -16.38
N GLN A 463 -93.64 72.56 -15.91
CA GLN A 463 -93.26 73.27 -14.67
C GLN A 463 -93.44 74.79 -14.83
N GLN A 464 -93.00 75.36 -15.96
CA GLN A 464 -93.17 76.78 -16.26
C GLN A 464 -94.65 77.18 -16.39
N ASP A 465 -95.48 76.35 -17.01
CA ASP A 465 -96.94 76.52 -17.09
C ASP A 465 -97.58 76.46 -15.69
N LEU A 466 -97.15 75.52 -14.84
CA LEU A 466 -97.64 75.39 -13.46
C LEU A 466 -97.27 76.60 -12.61
N ASP A 467 -96.03 77.10 -12.70
CA ASP A 467 -95.57 78.29 -11.97
C ASP A 467 -96.32 79.55 -12.45
N SER A 468 -96.62 79.64 -13.75
CA SER A 468 -97.49 80.69 -14.31
C SER A 468 -98.90 80.63 -13.73
N LEU A 469 -99.55 79.45 -13.73
CA LEU A 469 -100.89 79.24 -13.17
C LEU A 469 -100.95 79.49 -11.66
N LEU A 470 -99.90 79.18 -10.91
CA LEU A 470 -99.78 79.53 -9.49
C LEU A 470 -99.70 81.05 -9.28
N SER A 471 -99.01 81.78 -10.16
CA SER A 471 -98.96 83.24 -10.11
C SER A 471 -100.31 83.89 -10.45
N GLU A 472 -101.03 83.37 -11.46
CA GLU A 472 -102.38 83.82 -11.83
C GLU A 472 -103.38 83.53 -10.70
N LYS A 473 -103.34 82.33 -10.12
CA LYS A 473 -104.14 81.96 -8.95
C LYS A 473 -103.89 82.95 -7.79
N SER A 474 -102.63 83.25 -7.47
CA SER A 474 -102.29 84.21 -6.41
C SER A 474 -102.88 85.60 -6.68
N LEU A 475 -102.79 86.09 -7.92
CA LEU A 475 -103.40 87.35 -8.33
C LEU A 475 -104.92 87.33 -8.13
N LEU A 476 -105.60 86.28 -8.59
CA LEU A 476 -107.04 86.10 -8.44
C LEU A 476 -107.49 85.95 -6.97
N GLU A 477 -106.68 85.34 -6.11
CA GLU A 477 -106.94 85.27 -4.66
C GLU A 477 -106.87 86.68 -4.03
N THR A 478 -105.84 87.48 -4.34
CA THR A 478 -105.76 88.88 -3.85
C THR A 478 -106.87 89.78 -4.41
N GLN A 479 -107.37 89.50 -5.62
CA GLN A 479 -108.51 90.20 -6.21
C GLN A 479 -109.82 89.81 -5.52
N ASN A 480 -110.03 88.54 -5.22
CA ASN A 480 -111.20 88.06 -4.45
C ASN A 480 -111.22 88.64 -3.03
N GLU A 481 -110.08 88.75 -2.35
CA GLU A 481 -110.05 89.44 -1.05
C GLU A 481 -110.39 90.93 -1.16
N ARG A 482 -109.96 91.59 -2.25
CA ARG A 482 -110.28 93.00 -2.50
C ARG A 482 -111.77 93.18 -2.67
N LEU A 483 -112.39 92.42 -3.57
CA LEU A 483 -113.83 92.41 -3.79
C LEU A 483 -114.62 92.07 -2.51
N ARG A 484 -114.12 91.17 -1.65
CA ARG A 484 -114.72 90.89 -0.33
C ARG A 484 -114.67 92.09 0.60
N ARG A 485 -113.57 92.85 0.63
CA ARG A 485 -113.45 94.10 1.41
C ARG A 485 -114.36 95.20 0.85
N ASP A 486 -114.42 95.33 -0.47
CA ASP A 486 -115.28 96.31 -1.16
C ASP A 486 -116.78 96.01 -0.88
N VAL A 487 -117.20 94.73 -0.93
CA VAL A 487 -118.56 94.30 -0.55
C VAL A 487 -118.86 94.54 0.92
N MET A 488 -117.92 94.28 1.84
CA MET A 488 -118.08 94.60 3.26
C MET A 488 -118.26 96.11 3.50
N GLN A 489 -117.56 96.95 2.74
CA GLN A 489 -117.68 98.40 2.83
C GLN A 489 -119.04 98.90 2.29
N ILE A 490 -119.53 98.34 1.18
CA ILE A 490 -120.87 98.63 0.64
C ILE A 490 -121.96 98.18 1.63
N GLN A 491 -121.83 96.99 2.20
CA GLN A 491 -122.78 96.49 3.20
C GLN A 491 -122.83 97.42 4.43
N PHE A 492 -121.67 97.84 4.95
CA PHE A 492 -121.62 98.80 6.06
C PHE A 492 -122.26 100.16 5.72
N GLN A 493 -122.13 100.63 4.47
CA GLN A 493 -122.83 101.84 4.02
C GLN A 493 -124.36 101.63 3.99
N MET A 494 -124.84 100.53 3.41
CA MET A 494 -126.27 100.20 3.38
C MET A 494 -126.87 100.01 4.78
N GLU A 495 -126.14 99.39 5.72
CA GLU A 495 -126.57 99.22 7.11
C GLU A 495 -126.75 100.57 7.82
N ASN A 496 -125.89 101.56 7.56
CA ASN A 496 -126.05 102.92 8.08
C ASN A 496 -127.22 103.68 7.42
N GLU A 497 -127.45 103.50 6.10
CA GLU A 497 -128.62 104.10 5.43
C GLU A 497 -129.94 103.51 5.94
N VAL A 498 -130.01 102.19 6.16
CA VAL A 498 -131.16 101.53 6.80
C VAL A 498 -131.38 102.06 8.22
N GLN A 499 -130.32 102.28 8.99
CA GLN A 499 -130.41 102.86 10.33
C GLN A 499 -131.02 104.27 10.32
N ASN A 500 -130.58 105.14 9.40
CA ASN A 500 -131.11 106.51 9.25
C ASN A 500 -132.58 106.52 8.80
N LEU A 501 -132.94 105.71 7.80
CA LEU A 501 -134.32 105.57 7.33
C LEU A 501 -135.25 105.04 8.42
N THR A 502 -134.74 104.20 9.32
CA THR A 502 -135.50 103.70 10.48
C THR A 502 -135.85 104.85 11.44
N SER A 503 -134.92 105.78 11.73
CA SER A 503 -135.23 106.95 12.57
C SER A 503 -136.19 107.96 11.91
N GLU A 504 -136.14 108.16 10.58
CA GLU A 504 -137.15 108.98 9.88
C GLU A 504 -138.56 108.36 9.96
N ILE A 505 -138.66 107.02 9.90
CA ILE A 505 -139.94 106.30 10.03
C ILE A 505 -140.53 106.46 11.44
N GLU A 506 -139.72 106.38 12.49
CA GLU A 506 -140.18 106.62 13.87
C GLU A 506 -140.70 108.06 14.07
N GLU A 507 -140.05 109.06 13.45
CA GLU A 507 -140.51 110.45 13.51
C GLU A 507 -141.84 110.67 12.75
N GLN A 508 -142.03 110.04 11.59
CA GLN A 508 -143.31 110.09 10.87
C GLN A 508 -144.45 109.36 11.61
N GLN A 509 -144.16 108.24 12.30
CA GLN A 509 -145.16 107.53 13.11
C GLN A 509 -145.72 108.40 14.25
N LYS A 510 -144.90 109.28 14.83
CA LYS A 510 -145.34 110.25 15.86
C LYS A 510 -146.39 111.23 15.33
N ILE A 511 -146.25 111.68 14.08
CA ILE A 511 -147.17 112.64 13.42
C ILE A 511 -148.50 111.97 13.01
N LEU A 512 -148.50 110.66 12.76
CA LEU A 512 -149.74 109.91 12.50
C LEU A 512 -150.59 109.74 13.77
N LYS A 513 -149.95 109.55 14.93
CA LYS A 513 -150.63 109.33 16.21
C LYS A 513 -151.53 110.50 16.64
N ASP A 514 -151.06 111.74 16.43
CA ASP A 514 -151.86 112.96 16.68
C ASP A 514 -153.11 113.08 15.77
N LYS A 515 -153.18 112.31 14.67
CA LYS A 515 -154.36 112.26 13.78
C LYS A 515 -155.34 111.14 14.14
N GLU A 516 -154.89 110.04 14.71
CA GLU A 516 -155.78 108.95 15.16
C GLU A 516 -156.72 109.41 16.28
N ASP A 517 -156.23 110.22 17.23
CA ASP A 517 -157.02 110.79 18.34
C ASP A 517 -158.20 111.68 17.88
N THR A 518 -158.29 112.00 16.59
CA THR A 518 -159.38 112.81 16.01
C THR A 518 -160.51 111.94 15.40
N ILE A 519 -160.26 110.70 15.00
CA ILE A 519 -161.26 109.77 14.39
C ILE A 519 -162.03 108.99 15.50
N ARG A 520 -162.24 109.69 16.62
CA ARG A 520 -162.70 109.19 17.92
C ARG A 520 -164.23 109.07 18.01
N ARG A 521 -164.90 108.23 17.18
CA ARG A 521 -166.39 108.18 17.21
C ARG A 521 -167.18 106.98 16.66
N LEU A 522 -166.63 106.06 15.87
CA LEU A 522 -167.37 104.92 15.28
C LEU A 522 -166.41 103.73 15.08
N THR A 523 -166.64 102.50 15.56
CA THR A 523 -167.69 101.95 16.44
C THR A 523 -167.10 100.77 17.24
N GLU A 524 -167.62 100.51 18.44
CA GLU A 524 -167.19 99.42 19.34
C GLU A 524 -167.66 98.01 18.85
N GLU A 525 -167.06 96.94 19.39
CA GLU A 525 -167.46 95.51 19.28
C GLU A 525 -167.25 94.80 17.90
N THR A 526 -166.83 93.52 17.78
CA THR A 526 -166.49 92.46 18.77
C THR A 526 -165.46 91.40 18.26
N LYS A 527 -164.49 91.05 19.12
CA LYS A 527 -163.86 89.73 19.43
C LYS A 527 -163.54 88.64 18.35
N VAL A 528 -162.22 88.36 18.20
CA VAL A 528 -161.49 87.03 18.28
C VAL A 528 -161.70 85.93 17.21
N VAL A 529 -160.61 85.38 16.61
CA VAL A 529 -160.25 83.92 16.49
C VAL A 529 -158.93 83.66 15.68
N ARG A 530 -158.31 82.48 15.94
CA ARG A 530 -156.96 81.92 15.61
C ARG A 530 -156.60 81.56 14.14
N HIS A 531 -155.30 81.27 13.91
CA HIS A 531 -154.64 80.75 12.68
C HIS A 531 -155.04 79.33 12.19
N ARG A 532 -154.97 79.09 10.86
CA ARG A 532 -154.38 77.90 10.15
C ARG A 532 -154.26 78.17 8.62
N SER A 533 -153.25 77.67 7.88
CA SER A 533 -153.21 76.46 7.01
C SER A 533 -154.33 76.36 5.95
N LEU A 534 -154.16 75.97 4.68
CA LEU A 534 -153.17 75.13 3.94
C LEU A 534 -152.71 75.83 2.60
N ASP A 535 -151.93 75.30 1.62
CA ASP A 535 -151.80 73.92 1.09
C ASP A 535 -150.46 73.59 0.33
N SER A 536 -150.38 72.38 -0.25
CA SER A 536 -149.19 71.65 -0.81
C SER A 536 -149.13 71.71 -2.38
N PRO A 537 -148.34 70.93 -3.20
CA PRO A 537 -147.40 69.82 -2.89
C PRO A 537 -146.08 69.61 -3.75
N LYS A 538 -145.02 69.09 -3.07
CA LYS A 538 -144.03 68.05 -3.54
C LYS A 538 -143.00 68.42 -4.66
N TYR A 539 -141.84 67.76 -4.83
CA TYR A 539 -141.42 66.36 -4.51
C TYR A 539 -139.90 66.14 -4.18
N ARG A 540 -139.61 65.31 -3.15
CA ARG A 540 -138.42 64.40 -2.88
C ARG A 540 -136.95 64.92 -2.99
N SER A 541 -135.97 64.52 -2.15
CA SER A 541 -135.84 63.49 -1.06
C SER A 541 -134.68 63.86 -0.08
N VAL A 542 -134.44 63.41 1.18
CA VAL A 542 -134.90 62.30 2.08
C VAL A 542 -134.19 60.94 1.82
N ASP A 543 -133.51 60.19 2.72
CA ASP A 543 -133.17 60.25 4.20
C ASP A 543 -132.09 59.15 4.55
N SER A 544 -131.52 58.81 5.76
CA SER A 544 -131.43 59.31 7.17
C SER A 544 -130.29 58.57 7.98
N PRO A 545 -129.85 59.02 9.20
CA PRO A 545 -128.80 58.37 10.04
C PRO A 545 -129.19 57.83 11.47
N LYS A 546 -128.37 56.93 12.07
CA LYS A 546 -128.07 56.66 13.53
C LYS A 546 -129.11 56.10 14.60
N TYR A 547 -128.70 55.00 15.30
CA TYR A 547 -128.78 54.65 16.77
C TYR A 547 -130.02 54.12 17.61
N ARG A 548 -129.78 53.03 18.42
CA ARG A 548 -130.13 52.69 19.87
C ARG A 548 -131.57 52.28 20.39
N SER A 549 -131.68 51.29 21.34
CA SER A 549 -132.35 51.34 22.73
C SER A 549 -132.78 49.97 23.41
N LEU A 550 -133.68 49.95 24.44
CA LEU A 550 -133.66 49.07 25.68
C LEU A 550 -135.05 48.52 26.26
N ASP A 551 -135.03 47.54 27.22
CA ASP A 551 -135.90 47.27 28.44
C ASP A 551 -136.97 46.09 28.68
N SER A 552 -136.82 45.35 29.82
CA SER A 552 -137.76 44.71 30.87
C SER A 552 -139.03 43.81 30.59
N PRO A 553 -139.73 43.10 31.58
CA PRO A 553 -139.35 42.30 32.81
C PRO A 553 -140.22 41.03 33.28
N ARG A 554 -139.68 40.18 34.21
CA ARG A 554 -140.28 39.36 35.37
C ARG A 554 -141.18 38.05 35.28
N THR A 555 -140.80 36.95 36.01
CA THR A 555 -141.56 36.10 37.03
C THR A 555 -140.87 34.75 37.44
N ASN A 556 -141.37 33.93 38.41
CA ASN A 556 -140.72 32.75 39.09
C ASN A 556 -141.71 31.63 39.52
N PRO A 557 -141.35 30.31 39.58
CA PRO A 557 -141.40 29.55 40.86
C PRO A 557 -140.40 28.37 41.05
N GLN A 558 -140.16 27.93 42.30
CA GLN A 558 -139.32 26.75 42.67
C GLN A 558 -140.13 25.53 43.17
N SER A 559 -139.80 24.31 42.71
CA SER A 559 -140.11 23.04 43.42
C SER A 559 -139.33 21.80 42.93
N LEU A 560 -138.80 21.82 41.70
CA LEU A 560 -138.18 20.65 41.03
C LEU A 560 -136.72 20.37 41.44
N GLU A 561 -136.07 21.35 42.07
CA GLU A 561 -134.63 21.46 42.34
C GLU A 561 -134.03 20.24 43.07
N ARG A 562 -134.67 19.81 44.16
CA ARG A 562 -134.13 18.81 45.10
C ARG A 562 -133.93 17.38 44.56
N LYS A 563 -134.37 17.06 43.35
CA LYS A 563 -134.08 15.77 42.69
C LYS A 563 -132.93 15.84 41.66
N ILE A 564 -132.49 17.04 41.31
CA ILE A 564 -131.34 17.25 40.41
C ILE A 564 -130.03 17.15 41.22
N GLU A 565 -130.04 17.66 42.46
CA GLU A 565 -128.95 17.64 43.44
C GLU A 565 -128.30 16.25 43.64
N GLU A 566 -129.10 15.23 44.02
CA GLU A 566 -128.59 13.89 44.36
C GLU A 566 -127.94 13.17 43.16
N LEU A 567 -128.53 13.34 41.97
CA LEU A 567 -127.99 12.73 40.76
C LEU A 567 -126.65 13.40 40.37
N ALA A 568 -126.60 14.74 40.45
CA ALA A 568 -125.38 15.51 40.17
C ALA A 568 -124.23 15.15 41.12
N GLY A 569 -124.49 15.01 42.42
CA GLY A 569 -123.47 14.65 43.42
C GLY A 569 -122.75 13.32 43.11
N SER A 570 -123.51 12.30 42.69
CA SER A 570 -122.94 10.97 42.35
C SER A 570 -122.03 10.99 41.10
N PHE A 571 -122.31 11.90 40.15
CA PHE A 571 -121.46 12.12 38.98
C PHE A 571 -120.23 12.97 39.32
N HIS A 572 -120.38 14.02 40.14
CA HIS A 572 -119.27 14.84 40.60
C HIS A 572 -118.18 14.01 41.29
N MET A 573 -118.55 13.15 42.25
CA MET A 573 -117.61 12.27 42.95
C MET A 573 -116.78 11.38 42.01
N LYS A 574 -117.37 10.91 40.90
CA LYS A 574 -116.68 10.09 39.89
C LYS A 574 -115.77 10.91 38.99
N MET A 575 -116.20 12.12 38.60
CA MET A 575 -115.39 13.08 37.83
C MET A 575 -114.18 13.54 38.63
N GLU A 576 -114.37 13.92 39.89
CA GLU A 576 -113.32 14.44 40.75
C GLU A 576 -112.24 13.40 41.07
N ASN A 577 -112.63 12.13 41.26
CA ASN A 577 -111.66 11.03 41.37
C ASN A 577 -110.87 10.80 40.06
N HIS A 578 -111.51 10.92 38.89
CA HIS A 578 -110.79 10.87 37.60
C HIS A 578 -109.83 12.05 37.43
N ILE A 579 -110.27 13.26 37.76
CA ILE A 579 -109.45 14.48 37.72
C ILE A 579 -108.23 14.32 38.64
N ARG A 580 -108.40 13.83 39.87
CA ARG A 580 -107.29 13.58 40.81
C ARG A 580 -106.28 12.55 40.28
N ILE A 581 -106.76 11.45 39.69
CA ILE A 581 -105.89 10.42 39.08
C ILE A 581 -105.15 10.98 37.85
N LEU A 582 -105.81 11.80 37.04
CA LEU A 582 -105.18 12.48 35.89
C LEU A 582 -104.12 13.48 36.36
N TYR A 583 -104.38 14.29 37.38
CA TYR A 583 -103.38 15.19 37.98
C TYR A 583 -102.16 14.43 38.51
N GLN A 584 -102.35 13.31 39.22
CA GLN A 584 -101.22 12.49 39.68
C GLN A 584 -100.42 11.87 38.52
N ARG A 585 -101.08 11.47 37.44
CA ARG A 585 -100.41 10.98 36.21
C ARG A 585 -99.64 12.08 35.48
N ILE A 586 -100.19 13.29 35.42
CA ILE A 586 -99.52 14.47 34.85
C ILE A 586 -98.26 14.79 35.64
N LEU A 587 -98.35 14.92 36.97
CA LEU A 587 -97.19 15.21 37.83
C LEU A 587 -96.07 14.16 37.71
N VAL A 588 -96.41 12.87 37.60
CA VAL A 588 -95.42 11.81 37.39
C VAL A 588 -94.80 11.88 35.99
N ALA A 589 -95.58 12.20 34.95
CA ALA A 589 -95.06 12.39 33.60
C ALA A 589 -94.16 13.64 33.49
N GLU A 590 -94.54 14.75 34.14
CA GLU A 590 -93.75 15.97 34.23
C GLU A 590 -92.42 15.73 34.96
N GLN A 591 -92.44 14.97 36.07
CA GLN A 591 -91.22 14.57 36.79
C GLN A 591 -90.30 13.72 35.91
N ILE A 592 -90.83 12.69 35.23
CA ILE A 592 -90.04 11.83 34.33
C ILE A 592 -89.48 12.66 33.15
N HIS A 593 -90.24 13.60 32.60
CA HIS A 593 -89.74 14.50 31.56
C HIS A 593 -88.68 15.48 32.08
N ALA A 594 -88.78 15.97 33.32
CA ALA A 594 -87.77 16.81 33.94
C ALA A 594 -86.46 16.05 34.20
N GLU A 595 -86.53 14.85 34.78
CA GLU A 595 -85.40 13.95 35.00
C GLU A 595 -84.74 13.54 33.68
N THR A 596 -85.55 13.19 32.67
CA THR A 596 -85.05 12.88 31.32
C THR A 596 -84.31 14.08 30.72
N LYS A 597 -84.89 15.28 30.78
CA LYS A 597 -84.29 16.53 30.28
C LYS A 597 -82.98 16.88 30.98
N ASP A 598 -82.92 16.71 32.31
CA ASP A 598 -81.69 16.92 33.09
C ASP A 598 -80.62 15.85 32.78
N SER A 599 -81.01 14.59 32.57
CA SER A 599 -80.08 13.52 32.17
C SER A 599 -79.45 13.77 30.79
N TYR A 600 -80.25 14.23 29.81
CA TYR A 600 -79.76 14.65 28.49
C TYR A 600 -78.84 15.87 28.59
N LYS A 601 -79.18 16.86 29.44
CA LYS A 601 -78.31 18.01 29.68
C LYS A 601 -76.96 17.55 30.24
N LYS A 602 -76.96 16.77 31.33
CA LYS A 602 -75.75 16.22 31.95
C LYS A 602 -74.94 15.34 31.01
N MET A 603 -75.58 14.65 30.05
CA MET A 603 -74.88 13.90 29.01
C MET A 603 -74.21 14.82 27.99
N LYS A 604 -74.92 15.85 27.51
CA LYS A 604 -74.34 16.86 26.62
C LYS A 604 -73.17 17.60 27.28
N ASP A 605 -73.36 18.08 28.51
CA ASP A 605 -72.35 18.86 29.24
C ASP A 605 -71.04 18.06 29.42
N ARG A 606 -71.09 16.71 29.49
CA ARG A 606 -69.90 15.84 29.45
C ARG A 606 -69.26 15.75 28.06
N LEU A 607 -70.06 15.54 27.00
CA LEU A 607 -69.52 15.45 25.64
C LEU A 607 -68.89 16.77 25.18
N ASP A 608 -69.45 17.91 25.59
CA ASP A 608 -68.85 19.23 25.32
C ASP A 608 -67.51 19.39 26.07
N GLN A 609 -67.41 18.92 27.33
CA GLN A 609 -66.15 18.89 28.10
C GLN A 609 -65.10 17.93 27.51
N GLU A 610 -65.49 16.71 27.12
CA GLU A 610 -64.60 15.73 26.49
C GLU A 610 -64.04 16.26 25.16
N ASN A 611 -64.85 17.00 24.38
CA ASN A 611 -64.38 17.67 23.16
C ASN A 611 -63.36 18.78 23.45
N ILE A 612 -63.55 19.59 24.51
CA ILE A 612 -62.57 20.62 24.92
C ILE A 612 -61.23 19.97 25.26
N GLU A 613 -61.23 18.92 26.07
CA GLU A 613 -59.99 18.20 26.42
C GLU A 613 -59.30 17.56 25.21
N LEU A 614 -60.05 17.05 24.22
CA LEU A 614 -59.48 16.50 22.99
C LEU A 614 -58.85 17.59 22.11
N ILE A 615 -59.45 18.78 22.06
CA ILE A 615 -58.88 19.95 21.38
C ILE A 615 -57.58 20.38 22.06
N GLU A 616 -57.57 20.50 23.39
CA GLU A 616 -56.36 20.85 24.17
C GLU A 616 -55.23 19.83 23.93
N LYS A 617 -55.53 18.52 24.02
CA LYS A 617 -54.56 17.44 23.72
C LYS A 617 -54.03 17.54 22.29
N THR A 618 -54.87 17.87 21.31
CA THR A 618 -54.47 18.04 19.91
C THR A 618 -53.53 19.24 19.73
N THR A 619 -53.87 20.40 20.29
CA THR A 619 -53.01 21.60 20.20
C THR A 619 -51.66 21.42 20.92
N ALA A 620 -51.62 20.65 22.00
CA ALA A 620 -50.36 20.28 22.67
C ALA A 620 -49.46 19.43 21.76
N PHE A 621 -50.00 18.42 21.08
CA PHE A 621 -49.23 17.63 20.11
C PHE A 621 -48.75 18.47 18.92
N GLU A 622 -49.57 19.37 18.38
CA GLU A 622 -49.16 20.29 17.31
C GLU A 622 -48.02 21.24 17.74
N ALA A 623 -47.99 21.65 19.01
CA ALA A 623 -46.91 22.48 19.56
C ALA A 623 -45.58 21.70 19.65
N GLU A 624 -45.60 20.43 20.09
CA GLU A 624 -44.39 19.59 20.11
C GLU A 624 -43.89 19.26 18.69
N PHE A 625 -44.78 18.95 17.75
CA PHE A 625 -44.42 18.76 16.34
C PHE A 625 -43.82 20.02 15.69
N ARG A 626 -44.16 21.21 16.20
CA ARG A 626 -43.57 22.48 15.76
C ARG A 626 -42.13 22.63 16.27
N LYS A 627 -41.88 22.42 17.56
CA LYS A 627 -40.54 22.45 18.16
C LYS A 627 -39.58 21.47 17.46
N ILE A 628 -40.04 20.25 17.19
CA ILE A 628 -39.26 19.22 16.49
C ILE A 628 -38.86 19.70 15.08
N ARG A 629 -39.77 20.40 14.38
CA ARG A 629 -39.51 20.95 13.04
C ARG A 629 -38.58 22.15 13.06
N GLU A 630 -38.66 23.00 14.08
CA GLU A 630 -37.79 24.16 14.27
C GLU A 630 -36.34 23.70 14.60
N MET A 631 -36.18 22.76 15.53
CA MET A 631 -34.88 22.12 15.84
C MET A 631 -34.23 21.46 14.61
N LEU A 632 -35.04 20.82 13.75
CA LEU A 632 -34.56 20.21 12.51
C LEU A 632 -34.08 21.27 11.49
N LEU A 633 -34.65 22.48 11.53
CA LEU A 633 -34.24 23.62 10.71
C LEU A 633 -32.91 24.21 11.19
N GLU A 634 -32.75 24.45 12.49
CA GLU A 634 -31.51 24.96 13.10
C GLU A 634 -30.31 24.03 12.82
N THR A 635 -30.54 22.71 12.82
CA THR A 635 -29.51 21.71 12.48
C THR A 635 -29.04 21.83 11.02
N GLY A 636 -29.87 22.38 10.12
CA GLY A 636 -29.57 22.53 8.69
C GLY A 636 -28.39 23.47 8.38
N GLU A 637 -28.20 24.54 9.18
CA GLU A 637 -27.07 25.44 9.00
C GLU A 637 -25.73 24.73 9.25
N VAL A 638 -25.68 23.86 10.27
CA VAL A 638 -24.49 23.05 10.61
C VAL A 638 -24.13 22.10 9.47
N PHE A 639 -25.13 21.47 8.83
CA PHE A 639 -24.92 20.65 7.64
C PHE A 639 -24.37 21.47 6.47
N SER A 640 -24.89 22.67 6.21
CA SER A 640 -24.39 23.53 5.12
C SER A 640 -22.93 23.97 5.32
N GLY A 641 -22.51 24.19 6.58
CA GLY A 641 -21.12 24.48 6.94
C GLY A 641 -20.20 23.30 6.69
N ALA A 642 -20.62 22.09 7.08
CA ALA A 642 -19.87 20.85 6.84
C ALA A 642 -19.76 20.53 5.35
N GLU A 643 -20.83 20.69 4.58
CA GLU A 643 -20.87 20.48 3.13
C GLU A 643 -19.98 21.49 2.38
N THR A 644 -19.97 22.76 2.82
CA THR A 644 -19.06 23.79 2.29
C THR A 644 -17.59 23.49 2.60
N ALA A 645 -17.28 22.98 3.80
CA ALA A 645 -15.92 22.55 4.17
C ALA A 645 -15.47 21.32 3.36
N LEU A 646 -16.36 20.34 3.17
CA LEU A 646 -16.12 19.16 2.35
C LEU A 646 -15.85 19.52 0.89
N LYS A 647 -16.61 20.47 0.33
CA LYS A 647 -16.42 20.93 -1.05
C LYS A 647 -15.05 21.59 -1.27
N LYS A 648 -14.62 22.46 -0.35
CA LYS A 648 -13.25 23.01 -0.37
C LYS A 648 -12.19 21.92 -0.29
N PHE A 649 -12.40 20.90 0.54
CA PHE A 649 -11.46 19.78 0.64
C PHE A 649 -11.32 19.01 -0.68
N TYR A 650 -12.39 18.89 -1.49
CA TYR A 650 -12.29 18.32 -2.84
C TYR A 650 -11.57 19.27 -3.82
N GLU A 651 -11.90 20.56 -3.82
CA GLU A 651 -11.23 21.58 -4.65
C GLU A 651 -9.71 21.65 -4.35
N ASP A 652 -9.31 21.57 -3.08
CA ASP A 652 -7.89 21.50 -2.66
C ASP A 652 -7.20 20.18 -3.07
N ASN A 653 -7.94 19.06 -3.16
CA ASN A 653 -7.37 17.79 -3.64
C ASN A 653 -7.19 17.77 -5.17
N GLU A 654 -8.09 18.40 -5.94
CA GLU A 654 -7.87 18.61 -7.38
C GLU A 654 -6.61 19.47 -7.63
N ASN A 655 -6.41 20.53 -6.83
CA ASN A 655 -5.19 21.34 -6.84
C ASN A 655 -3.91 20.56 -6.50
N LEU A 656 -4.00 19.44 -5.76
CA LEU A 656 -2.86 18.55 -5.46
C LEU A 656 -2.56 17.51 -6.55
N SER A 657 -3.54 17.16 -7.41
CA SER A 657 -3.34 16.25 -8.55
C SER A 657 -2.21 16.73 -9.47
N ASP A 658 -2.16 18.04 -9.72
CA ASP A 658 -1.28 18.66 -10.70
C ASP A 658 0.21 18.71 -10.23
N PRO A 659 0.54 19.07 -8.96
CA PRO A 659 1.84 18.80 -8.35
C PRO A 659 2.23 17.32 -8.30
N ILE A 660 1.30 16.41 -7.95
CA ILE A 660 1.58 14.97 -7.87
C ILE A 660 1.91 14.42 -9.27
N GLY A 661 1.22 14.88 -10.32
CA GLY A 661 1.52 14.58 -11.71
C GLY A 661 2.90 15.05 -12.14
N ARG A 662 3.30 16.28 -11.77
CA ARG A 662 4.66 16.81 -12.02
C ARG A 662 5.74 15.95 -11.34
N ILE A 663 5.60 15.72 -10.03
CA ILE A 663 6.56 14.91 -9.24
C ILE A 663 6.63 13.47 -9.77
N SER A 664 5.51 12.87 -10.17
CA SER A 664 5.47 11.55 -10.79
C SER A 664 6.24 11.52 -12.12
N ASN A 665 6.05 12.51 -12.99
CA ASN A 665 6.77 12.62 -14.26
C ASN A 665 8.27 12.82 -14.07
N GLU A 666 8.67 13.66 -13.11
CA GLU A 666 10.08 13.86 -12.72
C GLU A 666 10.69 12.56 -12.16
N LEU A 667 9.95 11.81 -11.32
CA LEU A 667 10.38 10.53 -10.80
C LEU A 667 10.54 9.47 -11.91
N GLN A 668 9.66 9.44 -12.92
CA GLN A 668 9.79 8.55 -14.08
C GLN A 668 10.92 8.99 -15.02
N PHE A 669 11.28 10.27 -15.06
CA PHE A 669 12.47 10.76 -15.78
C PHE A 669 13.76 10.33 -15.04
N ALA A 670 13.85 10.60 -13.74
CA ALA A 670 14.97 10.17 -12.90
C ALA A 670 15.16 8.64 -12.93
N LYS A 671 14.07 7.87 -12.87
CA LYS A 671 14.09 6.41 -13.01
C LYS A 671 14.66 5.94 -14.36
N ARG A 672 14.26 6.59 -15.47
CA ARG A 672 14.80 6.29 -16.82
C ARG A 672 16.29 6.60 -16.90
N TRP A 673 16.70 7.78 -16.43
CA TRP A 673 18.10 8.18 -16.35
C TRP A 673 18.95 7.20 -15.50
N ILE A 674 18.41 6.72 -14.37
CA ILE A 674 19.06 5.69 -13.54
C ILE A 674 19.18 4.35 -14.29
N THR A 675 18.18 3.93 -15.08
CA THR A 675 18.30 2.71 -15.90
C THR A 675 19.30 2.85 -17.05
N GLU A 676 19.28 3.99 -17.75
CA GLU A 676 20.21 4.26 -18.86
C GLU A 676 21.67 4.33 -18.38
N THR A 677 21.93 5.07 -17.29
CA THR A 677 23.27 5.14 -16.68
C THR A 677 23.73 3.79 -16.13
N LYS A 678 22.84 3.00 -15.51
CA LYS A 678 23.14 1.63 -15.07
C LYS A 678 23.55 0.72 -16.23
N ASP A 679 22.91 0.85 -17.38
CA ASP A 679 23.19 0.00 -18.55
C ASP A 679 24.40 0.49 -19.37
N GLU A 680 24.70 1.79 -19.35
CA GLU A 680 26.00 2.31 -19.76
C GLU A 680 27.12 1.79 -18.84
N ILE A 681 26.94 1.82 -17.52
CA ILE A 681 27.91 1.26 -16.55
C ILE A 681 28.15 -0.24 -16.79
N LYS A 682 27.12 -1.03 -17.14
CA LYS A 682 27.30 -2.43 -17.58
C LYS A 682 28.16 -2.55 -18.84
N ARG A 683 27.89 -1.74 -19.88
CA ARG A 683 28.65 -1.74 -21.14
C ARG A 683 30.10 -1.33 -20.92
N LEU A 684 30.34 -0.25 -20.18
CA LEU A 684 31.66 0.22 -19.79
C LEU A 684 32.42 -0.84 -18.97
N LYS A 685 31.76 -1.51 -18.02
CA LYS A 685 32.38 -2.61 -17.28
C LYS A 685 32.78 -3.76 -18.20
N HIS A 686 31.90 -4.22 -19.09
CA HIS A 686 32.22 -5.29 -20.04
C HIS A 686 33.39 -4.91 -20.98
N ASN A 687 33.47 -3.64 -21.39
CA ASN A 687 34.60 -3.12 -22.16
C ASN A 687 35.91 -3.15 -21.34
N VAL A 688 35.87 -2.79 -20.05
CA VAL A 688 37.04 -2.89 -19.14
C VAL A 688 37.45 -4.34 -18.92
N ASP A 689 36.50 -5.25 -18.68
CA ASP A 689 36.77 -6.68 -18.49
C ASP A 689 37.41 -7.29 -19.77
N SER A 690 36.91 -6.92 -20.95
CA SER A 690 37.47 -7.29 -22.27
C SER A 690 38.87 -6.72 -22.51
N LEU A 691 39.11 -5.44 -22.19
CA LEU A 691 40.43 -4.83 -22.31
C LEU A 691 41.44 -5.43 -21.32
N THR A 692 41.00 -5.81 -20.12
CA THR A 692 41.83 -6.51 -19.13
C THR A 692 42.22 -7.90 -19.61
N LEU A 693 41.29 -8.68 -20.17
CA LEU A 693 41.60 -9.96 -20.81
C LEU A 693 42.60 -9.81 -21.97
N GLN A 694 42.46 -8.77 -22.79
CA GLN A 694 43.40 -8.46 -23.87
C GLN A 694 44.78 -7.97 -23.37
N LEU A 695 44.84 -7.32 -22.20
CA LEU A 695 46.09 -6.89 -21.57
C LEU A 695 46.83 -8.10 -20.99
N ASN A 696 46.17 -8.94 -20.18
CA ASN A 696 46.73 -10.16 -19.63
C ASN A 696 47.25 -11.08 -20.75
N GLY A 697 46.45 -11.27 -21.81
CA GLY A 697 46.83 -12.03 -23.00
C GLY A 697 47.89 -11.37 -23.90
N LYS A 698 48.37 -10.16 -23.56
CA LYS A 698 49.61 -9.55 -24.10
C LYS A 698 50.77 -9.70 -23.12
N GLU A 699 50.55 -9.53 -21.82
CA GLU A 699 51.57 -9.73 -20.78
C GLU A 699 52.10 -11.17 -20.77
N GLU A 700 51.25 -12.18 -20.93
CA GLU A 700 51.67 -13.58 -21.12
C GLU A 700 52.57 -13.77 -22.34
N LYS A 701 52.25 -13.09 -23.45
CA LYS A 701 53.05 -13.15 -24.69
C LYS A 701 54.37 -12.42 -24.52
N GLU A 702 54.39 -11.29 -23.80
CA GLU A 702 55.62 -10.58 -23.45
C GLU A 702 56.50 -11.43 -22.53
N PHE A 703 55.92 -12.09 -21.52
CA PHE A 703 56.64 -13.02 -20.64
C PHE A 703 57.28 -14.16 -21.42
N LEU A 704 56.53 -14.82 -22.32
CA LEU A 704 57.04 -15.87 -23.21
C LEU A 704 58.11 -15.36 -24.19
N LEU A 705 58.08 -14.08 -24.59
CA LEU A 705 59.13 -13.47 -25.40
C LEU A 705 60.37 -13.14 -24.56
N ARG A 706 60.22 -12.58 -23.35
CA ARG A 706 61.31 -12.34 -22.40
C ARG A 706 62.04 -13.63 -22.03
N GLU A 707 61.30 -14.72 -21.79
CA GLU A 707 61.88 -16.03 -21.48
C GLU A 707 62.67 -16.61 -22.68
N LYS A 708 62.19 -16.41 -23.91
CA LYS A 708 62.92 -16.78 -25.14
C LYS A 708 64.16 -15.92 -25.37
N VAL A 709 64.08 -14.60 -25.14
CA VAL A 709 65.22 -13.69 -25.21
C VAL A 709 66.30 -14.11 -24.22
N TRP A 710 65.94 -14.35 -22.96
CA TRP A 710 66.89 -14.81 -21.94
C TRP A 710 67.56 -16.15 -22.30
N LYS A 711 66.80 -17.10 -22.85
CA LYS A 711 67.35 -18.37 -23.37
C LYS A 711 68.33 -18.15 -24.52
N LEU A 712 68.02 -17.25 -25.46
CA LEU A 712 68.90 -16.89 -26.57
C LEU A 712 70.17 -16.17 -26.11
N GLU A 713 70.05 -15.21 -25.20
CA GLU A 713 71.18 -14.51 -24.55
C GLU A 713 72.12 -15.49 -23.83
N ALA A 714 71.56 -16.46 -23.08
CA ALA A 714 72.35 -17.50 -22.44
C ALA A 714 73.09 -18.39 -23.45
N THR A 715 72.45 -18.77 -24.57
CA THR A 715 73.13 -19.52 -25.64
C THR A 715 74.20 -18.70 -26.35
N LEU A 716 73.94 -17.42 -26.64
CA LEU A 716 74.89 -16.51 -27.29
C LEU A 716 76.09 -16.21 -26.40
N SER A 717 75.89 -16.05 -25.09
CA SER A 717 76.96 -15.89 -24.10
C SER A 717 77.85 -17.13 -24.04
N LYS A 718 77.25 -18.33 -24.01
CA LYS A 718 77.99 -19.60 -24.05
C LYS A 718 78.76 -19.79 -25.34
N GLU A 719 78.12 -19.59 -26.50
CA GLU A 719 78.75 -19.72 -27.81
C GLU A 719 79.86 -18.67 -28.01
N GLY A 720 79.65 -17.44 -27.53
CA GLY A 720 80.66 -16.38 -27.48
C GLY A 720 81.87 -16.77 -26.64
N GLY A 721 81.65 -17.36 -25.46
CA GLY A 721 82.72 -17.90 -24.62
C GLY A 721 83.47 -19.07 -25.25
N GLU A 722 82.78 -19.99 -25.92
CA GLU A 722 83.40 -21.11 -26.65
C GLU A 722 84.22 -20.61 -27.85
N LYS A 723 83.70 -19.64 -28.61
CA LYS A 723 84.42 -18.96 -29.69
C LYS A 723 85.65 -18.21 -29.18
N LEU A 724 85.53 -17.41 -28.11
CA LEU A 724 86.64 -16.69 -27.51
C LEU A 724 87.76 -17.65 -27.05
N ASN A 725 87.39 -18.75 -26.38
CA ASN A 725 88.34 -19.80 -26.00
C ASN A 725 89.04 -20.43 -27.22
N SER A 726 88.33 -20.61 -28.34
CA SER A 726 88.93 -21.14 -29.57
C SER A 726 89.90 -20.13 -30.23
N VAL A 727 89.55 -18.83 -30.22
CA VAL A 727 90.43 -17.74 -30.67
C VAL A 727 91.70 -17.73 -29.83
N SER A 728 91.59 -17.75 -28.50
CA SER A 728 92.77 -17.81 -27.61
C SER A 728 93.48 -19.16 -27.56
N GLN A 729 93.03 -20.18 -28.31
CA GLN A 729 93.87 -21.34 -28.67
C GLN A 729 94.60 -21.13 -30.00
N LEU A 730 93.97 -20.45 -30.98
CA LEU A 730 94.59 -20.10 -32.25
C LEU A 730 95.69 -19.05 -32.06
N GLU A 731 95.46 -17.99 -31.28
CA GLU A 731 96.46 -16.97 -30.91
C GLU A 731 97.73 -17.62 -30.35
N ARG A 732 97.60 -18.54 -29.39
CA ARG A 732 98.74 -19.28 -28.82
C ARG A 732 99.46 -20.19 -29.83
N LYS A 733 98.74 -20.72 -30.83
CA LYS A 733 99.36 -21.48 -31.94
C LYS A 733 100.09 -20.57 -32.93
N VAL A 734 99.53 -19.39 -33.22
CA VAL A 734 100.16 -18.37 -34.08
C VAL A 734 101.48 -17.93 -33.45
N VAL A 735 101.47 -17.50 -32.19
CA VAL A 735 102.69 -17.09 -31.45
C VAL A 735 103.74 -18.21 -31.40
N TYR A 736 103.33 -19.47 -31.25
CA TYR A 736 104.26 -20.62 -31.31
C TYR A 736 104.88 -20.80 -32.70
N LEU A 737 104.09 -20.68 -33.76
CA LEU A 737 104.55 -20.80 -35.15
C LEU A 737 105.44 -19.62 -35.55
N GLU A 738 105.10 -18.39 -35.17
CA GLU A 738 105.94 -17.21 -35.34
C GLU A 738 107.31 -17.39 -34.67
N GLN A 739 107.33 -17.95 -33.45
CA GLN A 739 108.56 -18.25 -32.73
C GLN A 739 109.40 -19.36 -33.40
N GLN A 740 108.76 -20.37 -34.03
CA GLN A 740 109.48 -21.37 -34.85
C GLN A 740 110.01 -20.79 -36.16
N VAL A 741 109.22 -19.97 -36.87
CA VAL A 741 109.66 -19.30 -38.10
C VAL A 741 110.88 -18.43 -37.81
N LYS A 742 110.82 -17.61 -36.75
CA LYS A 742 111.95 -16.80 -36.32
C LYS A 742 113.21 -17.61 -36.01
N GLN A 743 113.07 -18.76 -35.32
CA GLN A 743 114.21 -19.67 -35.08
C GLN A 743 114.79 -20.24 -36.37
N GLN A 744 113.96 -20.53 -37.38
CA GLN A 744 114.46 -20.98 -38.70
C GLN A 744 115.11 -19.84 -39.50
N GLU A 745 114.60 -18.61 -39.38
CA GLU A 745 115.21 -17.41 -39.96
C GLU A 745 116.58 -17.13 -39.32
N ASP A 746 116.70 -17.19 -38.00
CA ASP A 746 117.96 -17.04 -37.26
C ASP A 746 119.00 -18.10 -37.69
N ILE A 747 118.58 -19.37 -37.84
CA ILE A 747 119.44 -20.46 -38.34
C ILE A 747 119.85 -20.23 -39.81
N LEU A 748 118.91 -19.80 -40.66
CA LEU A 748 119.17 -19.51 -42.07
C LEU A 748 120.12 -18.32 -42.24
N LEU A 749 120.00 -17.30 -41.39
CA LEU A 749 120.92 -16.17 -41.31
C LEU A 749 122.33 -16.65 -40.92
N GLY A 750 122.45 -17.52 -39.91
CA GLY A 750 123.71 -18.17 -39.54
C GLY A 750 124.36 -18.90 -40.71
N VAL A 751 123.64 -19.83 -41.36
CA VAL A 751 124.11 -20.57 -42.54
C VAL A 751 124.42 -19.63 -43.73
N SER A 752 123.73 -18.48 -43.84
CA SER A 752 124.05 -17.47 -44.86
C SER A 752 125.37 -16.76 -44.56
N GLU A 753 125.73 -16.57 -43.29
CA GLU A 753 126.99 -15.96 -42.88
C GLU A 753 128.15 -16.95 -42.98
N GLU A 754 127.95 -18.22 -42.60
CA GLU A 754 128.90 -19.30 -42.86
C GLU A 754 129.24 -19.42 -44.35
N LYS A 755 128.23 -19.30 -45.23
CA LYS A 755 128.44 -19.25 -46.69
C LYS A 755 129.20 -17.99 -47.12
N ARG A 756 128.89 -16.81 -46.56
CA ARG A 756 129.63 -15.57 -46.83
C ARG A 756 131.10 -15.68 -46.38
N GLU A 757 131.38 -16.31 -45.25
CA GLU A 757 132.74 -16.53 -44.75
C GLU A 757 133.49 -17.60 -45.55
N ALA A 758 132.86 -18.73 -45.91
CA ALA A 758 133.46 -19.73 -46.79
C ALA A 758 133.82 -19.13 -48.18
N ILE A 759 132.99 -18.22 -48.70
CA ILE A 759 133.30 -17.45 -49.92
C ILE A 759 134.49 -16.50 -49.68
N ARG A 760 134.55 -15.78 -48.54
CA ARG A 760 135.71 -14.93 -48.19
C ARG A 760 137.01 -15.73 -48.15
N GLN A 761 137.01 -16.90 -47.50
CA GLN A 761 138.17 -17.80 -47.40
C GLN A 761 138.59 -18.37 -48.77
N LEU A 762 137.63 -18.75 -49.62
CA LEU A 762 137.89 -19.17 -51.00
C LEU A 762 138.52 -18.04 -51.83
N CYS A 763 138.03 -16.81 -51.72
CA CYS A 763 138.62 -15.65 -52.39
C CYS A 763 140.07 -15.41 -51.92
N MET A 764 140.33 -15.40 -50.61
CA MET A 764 141.69 -15.26 -50.06
C MET A 764 142.64 -16.35 -50.57
N MET A 765 142.18 -17.60 -50.65
CA MET A 765 142.97 -18.72 -51.17
C MET A 765 143.21 -18.61 -52.68
N VAL A 766 142.21 -18.17 -53.46
CA VAL A 766 142.36 -17.88 -54.89
C VAL A 766 143.38 -16.75 -55.11
N ASP A 767 143.31 -15.66 -54.36
CA ASP A 767 144.24 -14.53 -54.49
C ASP A 767 145.67 -14.90 -54.04
N TYR A 768 145.82 -15.73 -52.99
CA TYR A 768 147.12 -16.33 -52.62
C TYR A 768 147.71 -17.18 -53.76
N HIS A 769 146.90 -18.07 -54.36
CA HIS A 769 147.35 -18.89 -55.48
C HIS A 769 147.64 -18.06 -56.74
N ARG A 770 146.85 -17.01 -57.00
CA ARG A 770 147.02 -16.07 -58.10
C ARG A 770 148.32 -15.29 -57.94
N GLY A 771 148.54 -14.69 -56.78
CA GLY A 771 149.79 -14.00 -56.43
C GLY A 771 151.01 -14.93 -56.55
N ARG A 772 150.94 -16.15 -56.00
CA ARG A 772 152.00 -17.15 -56.14
C ARG A 772 152.23 -17.58 -57.59
N TYR A 773 151.18 -17.70 -58.40
CA TYR A 773 151.31 -18.00 -59.83
C TYR A 773 151.90 -16.83 -60.61
N ASP A 774 151.52 -15.59 -60.30
CA ASP A 774 152.10 -14.38 -60.88
C ASP A 774 153.59 -14.26 -60.54
N HIS A 775 154.00 -14.55 -59.30
CA HIS A 775 155.42 -14.63 -58.89
C HIS A 775 156.17 -15.74 -59.65
N LEU A 776 155.57 -16.92 -59.83
CA LEU A 776 156.15 -18.01 -60.62
C LEU A 776 156.27 -17.65 -62.11
N ARG A 777 155.24 -17.02 -62.69
CA ARG A 777 155.25 -16.53 -64.07
C ARG A 777 156.30 -15.43 -64.25
N GLU A 778 156.47 -14.54 -63.28
CA GLU A 778 157.49 -13.50 -63.31
C GLU A 778 158.89 -14.10 -63.18
N ALA A 779 159.11 -15.06 -62.28
CA ALA A 779 160.38 -15.77 -62.13
C ALA A 779 160.75 -16.57 -63.40
N ILE A 780 159.77 -17.26 -64.01
CA ILE A 780 159.95 -17.94 -65.31
C ILE A 780 160.22 -16.91 -66.42
N SER A 781 159.54 -15.77 -66.43
CA SER A 781 159.78 -14.70 -67.42
C SER A 781 161.18 -14.12 -67.29
N LYS A 782 161.63 -13.83 -66.05
CA LYS A 782 163.01 -13.42 -65.73
C LYS A 782 164.02 -14.47 -66.18
N LYS A 783 163.76 -15.77 -65.95
CA LYS A 783 164.62 -16.88 -66.42
C LYS A 783 164.60 -17.03 -67.95
N THR A 784 163.48 -16.77 -68.62
CA THR A 784 163.35 -16.82 -70.08
C THR A 784 164.05 -15.63 -70.75
N VAL A 785 164.02 -14.44 -70.12
CA VAL A 785 164.82 -13.28 -70.51
C VAL A 785 166.32 -13.54 -70.29
N HIS A 786 166.69 -14.31 -69.27
CA HIS A 786 168.08 -14.73 -69.06
C HIS A 786 168.56 -15.70 -70.15
N ILE A 787 167.72 -16.67 -70.55
CA ILE A 787 167.98 -17.57 -71.69
C ILE A 787 168.07 -16.78 -73.01
N ARG A 788 167.17 -15.81 -73.25
CA ARG A 788 167.24 -14.85 -74.38
C ARG A 788 168.35 -13.78 -74.26
N ARG A 789 169.29 -13.94 -73.33
CA ARG A 789 170.55 -13.17 -73.24
C ARG A 789 171.79 -14.07 -73.30
N MET A 790 171.61 -15.37 -73.53
CA MET A 790 172.69 -16.34 -73.78
C MET A 790 172.54 -17.05 -75.14
N ALA A 791 171.70 -16.47 -76.01
CA ALA A 791 171.66 -16.59 -77.45
C ALA A 791 171.59 -15.17 -78.03
#